data_AF-A0A8H6V5B0-F1
#
_entry.id   AF-A0A8H6V5B0-F1
#
_cell.length_a   1.000
_cell.length_b   1.000
_cell.length_c   1.000
_cell.angle_alpha   90.00
_cell.angle_beta   90.00
_cell.angle_gamma   90.00
#
_symmetry.space_group_name_H-M   'P 1'
#
loop_
_entity.id
_entity.type
_entity.pdbx_description
1 polymer ?
#
loop_
_entity_poly.entity_id
_entity_poly.type
_entity_poly.pdbx_seq_one_letter_code
_entity_poly.pdbx_strand_id
1 'polypeptide(L)'
;MGQTIHLGKESVPGSEDSDICVRAFSEEHRVREFVPVRLLTGAFPDAFIEDYAHWYDLDGGYVEFCPVKDPWQASSSHWRLQRKRPGQNGWCLVKGEISLVNIRSQTAGSLFSILQPIERASRLHCKFHTSSSTLEIDIPRLRLSFSLQSGHSSIRSRQYRGMKIDPDQSLGTLIGLRSKLILLHENDHSRKVLIPDGAVTWVKDGGHVAVNIGWQAVSKLHVYSVDNQLGRLVDNGSLQSKLMLCYLHAVTSFCVPDVLTKKTGTEQSLSILRSASMRSFSQLTPENISILVKLACLTPVRKYYPANERVMQSVEWQNLGFLVHHDDFREQVQAIIDQDSRMRMFYPHSQRNQPILPVSDKDLLQRDRIRSSSFRTSGFGAEDHTSTFDEQYTERGRNHQSEGFSRVFTLCKTIHEGTLHSARTIAHQDLLSHIWGFLCLPEKVHGPAMMVEKAMVKYDATWLLDPVDFVSAHWCGIHQLLRSGTTRPNKHQVMIWLSVLAFSDKIPMAVLETFAAFYVIPTMAACRPPSRPSFQPTKGYTLNKNVLTSQIQSFTRDQTPESSDLPNRGEKYGAFKSRIEEKTLRNRAQALNNFIADLCTQWPTSTPSAPNSQGSPKFEDYYNSQEAMAIVRKTFSECCGRALAAVFYARSTSPAKTRIYFN
;
A
#
# COMPACT_ATOMS: atom_id res chain seq x y z
N MET A 1 -12.20 -72.43 12.92
CA MET A 1 -13.51 -71.89 13.35
C MET A 1 -14.23 -71.40 12.12
N GLY A 2 -15.33 -72.04 11.74
CA GLY A 2 -16.20 -71.58 10.67
C GLY A 2 -17.06 -70.41 11.15
N GLN A 3 -17.33 -69.45 10.28
CA GLN A 3 -18.33 -68.41 10.50
C GLN A 3 -19.25 -68.38 9.28
N THR A 4 -20.56 -68.27 9.51
CA THR A 4 -21.52 -68.06 8.41
C THR A 4 -21.71 -66.57 8.24
N ILE A 5 -21.48 -66.06 7.02
CA ILE A 5 -21.53 -64.63 6.71
C ILE A 5 -22.76 -64.34 5.84
N HIS A 6 -23.62 -63.45 6.29
CA HIS A 6 -24.73 -62.91 5.51
C HIS A 6 -24.34 -61.53 4.99
N LEU A 7 -24.58 -61.29 3.70
CA LEU A 7 -24.30 -60.04 3.03
C LEU A 7 -25.61 -59.43 2.54
N GLY A 8 -25.83 -58.17 2.86
CA GLY A 8 -26.92 -57.33 2.38
C GLY A 8 -26.38 -56.00 1.85
N LYS A 9 -27.25 -55.24 1.19
CA LYS A 9 -26.96 -53.89 0.73
C LYS A 9 -28.09 -52.97 1.15
N GLU A 10 -27.76 -51.86 1.79
CA GLU A 10 -28.73 -50.86 2.25
C GLU A 10 -28.34 -49.47 1.74
N SER A 11 -29.30 -48.71 1.21
CA SER A 11 -29.05 -47.34 0.74
C SER A 11 -28.81 -46.40 1.92
N VAL A 12 -27.76 -45.58 1.86
CA VAL A 12 -27.49 -44.59 2.90
C VAL A 12 -28.52 -43.45 2.80
N PRO A 13 -29.28 -43.12 3.87
CA PRO A 13 -30.27 -42.06 3.81
C PRO A 13 -29.66 -40.72 3.37
N GLY A 14 -30.14 -40.16 2.26
CA GLY A 14 -29.69 -38.87 1.75
C GLY A 14 -28.35 -38.89 0.99
N SER A 15 -27.83 -40.06 0.61
CA SER A 15 -26.70 -40.21 -0.32
C SER A 15 -27.05 -41.16 -1.46
N GLU A 16 -26.35 -41.06 -2.60
CA GLU A 16 -26.39 -42.09 -3.66
C GLU A 16 -25.59 -43.35 -3.27
N ASP A 17 -24.85 -43.29 -2.17
CA ASP A 17 -24.06 -44.40 -1.65
C ASP A 17 -24.91 -45.49 -0.98
N SER A 18 -24.39 -46.71 -0.95
CA SER A 18 -24.99 -47.83 -0.23
C SER A 18 -23.97 -48.50 0.68
N ASP A 19 -24.40 -48.91 1.86
CA ASP A 19 -23.60 -49.75 2.74
C ASP A 19 -23.74 -51.23 2.37
N ILE A 20 -22.67 -51.96 2.61
CA ILE A 20 -22.71 -53.41 2.71
C ILE A 20 -23.05 -53.77 4.15
N CYS A 21 -24.20 -54.39 4.36
CA CYS A 21 -24.59 -54.95 5.65
C CYS A 21 -23.96 -56.33 5.77
N VAL A 22 -22.98 -56.49 6.66
CA VAL A 22 -22.36 -57.80 6.91
C VAL A 22 -22.80 -58.29 8.28
N ARG A 23 -23.40 -59.48 8.34
CA ARG A 23 -23.75 -60.14 9.60
C ARG A 23 -23.02 -61.47 9.69
N ALA A 24 -22.21 -61.64 10.72
CA ALA A 24 -21.42 -62.84 10.98
C ALA A 24 -22.04 -63.65 12.12
N PHE A 25 -22.23 -64.94 11.88
CA PHE A 25 -22.71 -65.92 12.85
C PHE A 25 -21.56 -66.85 13.23
N SER A 26 -21.24 -66.92 14.53
CA SER A 26 -20.28 -67.90 15.04
C SER A 26 -20.93 -69.28 15.25
N GLU A 27 -20.11 -70.33 15.35
CA GLU A 27 -20.54 -71.68 15.77
C GLU A 27 -21.22 -71.69 17.16
N GLU A 28 -20.96 -70.69 18.00
CA GLU A 28 -21.58 -70.48 19.31
C GLU A 28 -22.88 -69.63 19.26
N HIS A 29 -23.49 -69.46 18.08
CA HIS A 29 -24.68 -68.63 17.84
C HIS A 29 -24.54 -67.14 18.16
N ARG A 30 -23.33 -66.61 18.39
CA ARG A 30 -23.14 -65.16 18.56
C ARG A 30 -23.31 -64.44 17.23
N VAL A 31 -24.04 -63.33 17.27
CA VAL A 31 -24.35 -62.53 16.08
C VAL A 31 -23.59 -61.21 16.14
N ARG A 32 -22.80 -60.94 15.11
CA ARG A 32 -22.06 -59.68 14.96
C ARG A 32 -22.42 -58.98 13.67
N GLU A 33 -22.58 -57.66 13.74
CA GLU A 33 -22.88 -56.81 12.59
C GLU A 33 -21.72 -55.88 12.30
N PHE A 34 -21.32 -55.77 11.04
CA PHE A 34 -20.28 -54.84 10.65
C PHE A 34 -20.77 -53.41 10.75
N VAL A 35 -20.01 -52.56 11.45
CA VAL A 35 -20.32 -51.14 11.62
C VAL A 35 -19.59 -50.36 10.53
N PRO A 36 -20.31 -49.66 9.64
CA PRO A 36 -19.67 -48.89 8.60
C PRO A 36 -18.80 -47.74 9.15
N VAL A 37 -17.63 -47.56 8.55
CA VAL A 37 -16.63 -46.55 8.94
C VAL A 37 -17.19 -45.13 9.02
N ARG A 38 -18.08 -44.74 8.09
CA ARG A 38 -18.65 -43.39 8.04
C ARG A 38 -19.39 -42.98 9.32
N LEU A 39 -19.93 -43.95 10.07
CA LEU A 39 -20.64 -43.69 11.33
C LEU A 39 -19.68 -43.29 12.46
N LEU A 40 -18.40 -43.63 12.32
CA LEU A 40 -17.35 -43.43 13.32
C LEU A 40 -16.38 -42.29 12.92
N THR A 41 -16.37 -41.90 11.64
CA THR A 41 -15.49 -40.84 11.12
C THR A 41 -15.66 -39.53 11.90
N GLY A 42 -14.53 -38.95 12.32
CA GLY A 42 -14.49 -37.70 13.10
C GLY A 42 -14.99 -37.82 14.55
N ALA A 43 -15.35 -39.02 15.03
CA ALA A 43 -15.65 -39.29 16.43
C ALA A 43 -14.44 -39.88 17.19
N PHE A 44 -13.51 -40.51 16.46
CA PHE A 44 -12.29 -41.13 16.99
C PHE A 44 -11.05 -40.63 16.23
N PRO A 45 -9.83 -40.79 16.80
CA PRO A 45 -8.60 -40.57 16.05
C PRO A 45 -8.51 -41.49 14.83
N ASP A 46 -7.85 -41.02 13.77
CA ASP A 46 -7.81 -41.68 12.46
C ASP A 46 -7.36 -43.14 12.54
N ALA A 47 -6.36 -43.45 13.38
CA ALA A 47 -5.86 -44.82 13.57
C ALA A 47 -6.92 -45.79 14.10
N PHE A 48 -7.88 -45.32 14.91
CA PHE A 48 -8.96 -46.17 15.42
C PHE A 48 -10.04 -46.44 14.37
N ILE A 49 -10.00 -45.72 13.25
CA ILE A 49 -10.88 -45.87 12.11
C ILE A 49 -10.20 -46.66 10.99
N GLU A 50 -8.94 -46.33 10.69
CA GLU A 50 -8.16 -46.88 9.57
C GLU A 50 -7.59 -48.27 9.90
N ASP A 51 -7.16 -48.52 11.14
CA ASP A 51 -6.43 -49.74 11.50
C ASP A 51 -7.33 -50.87 12.06
N TYR A 52 -8.65 -50.63 12.15
CA TYR A 52 -9.62 -51.56 12.75
C TYR A 52 -10.84 -51.80 11.86
N ALA A 53 -11.32 -53.03 11.85
CA ALA A 53 -12.66 -53.42 11.45
C ALA A 53 -13.59 -53.36 12.68
N HIS A 54 -14.78 -52.79 12.51
CA HIS A 54 -15.69 -52.52 13.62
C HIS A 54 -16.88 -53.48 13.58
N TRP A 55 -17.09 -54.23 14.66
CA TRP A 55 -18.16 -55.22 14.77
C TRP A 55 -19.05 -54.94 15.97
N TYR A 56 -20.35 -54.72 15.75
CA TYR A 56 -21.35 -54.63 16.79
C TYR A 56 -21.79 -56.03 17.23
N ASP A 57 -21.52 -56.37 18.49
CA ASP A 57 -21.95 -57.60 19.13
C ASP A 57 -23.38 -57.40 19.67
N LEU A 58 -24.36 -58.10 19.08
CA LEU A 58 -25.78 -57.94 19.44
C LEU A 58 -26.09 -58.46 20.85
N ASP A 59 -25.40 -59.52 21.28
CA ASP A 59 -25.61 -60.15 22.57
C ASP A 59 -24.99 -59.33 23.71
N GLY A 60 -23.78 -58.80 23.48
CA GLY A 60 -23.02 -58.00 24.43
C GLY A 60 -23.33 -56.51 24.40
N GLY A 61 -23.94 -55.99 23.33
CA GLY A 61 -24.32 -54.59 23.19
C GLY A 61 -23.15 -53.61 23.10
N TYR A 62 -22.02 -54.03 22.53
CA TYR A 62 -20.81 -53.22 22.35
C TYR A 62 -20.27 -53.31 20.92
N VAL A 63 -19.50 -52.30 20.48
CA VAL A 63 -18.75 -52.37 19.21
C VAL A 63 -17.32 -52.78 19.52
N GLU A 64 -16.87 -53.91 18.99
CA GLU A 64 -15.49 -54.37 19.05
C GLU A 64 -14.67 -53.77 17.89
N PHE A 65 -13.48 -53.28 18.21
CA PHE A 65 -12.52 -52.78 17.24
C PHE A 65 -11.48 -53.88 17.03
N CYS A 66 -11.68 -54.69 15.99
CA CYS A 66 -10.80 -55.79 15.60
C CYS A 66 -9.70 -55.29 14.66
N PRO A 67 -8.41 -55.53 14.92
CA PRO A 67 -7.35 -55.07 14.02
C PRO A 67 -7.56 -55.56 12.58
N VAL A 68 -7.31 -54.72 11.57
CA VAL A 68 -7.53 -55.09 10.14
C VAL A 68 -6.70 -56.32 9.72
N LYS A 69 -5.58 -56.60 10.40
CA LYS A 69 -4.75 -57.80 10.17
C LYS A 69 -5.44 -59.11 10.57
N ASP A 70 -6.41 -59.03 11.47
CA ASP A 70 -7.20 -60.17 11.96
C ASP A 70 -8.64 -59.70 12.27
N PRO A 71 -9.43 -59.39 11.23
CA PRO A 71 -10.66 -58.63 11.39
C PRO A 71 -11.83 -59.47 11.92
N TRP A 72 -11.69 -60.81 11.99
CA TRP A 72 -12.77 -61.74 12.33
C TRP A 72 -12.64 -62.34 13.74
N GLN A 73 -11.45 -62.32 14.31
CA GLN A 73 -11.17 -62.90 15.62
C GLN A 73 -11.59 -61.93 16.73
N ALA A 74 -12.42 -62.41 17.66
CA ALA A 74 -12.74 -61.65 18.87
C ALA A 74 -11.64 -61.85 19.92
N SER A 75 -11.39 -60.82 20.73
CA SER A 75 -10.44 -60.92 21.84
C SER A 75 -10.85 -60.06 23.03
N SER A 76 -10.52 -60.53 24.24
CA SER A 76 -10.62 -59.72 25.46
C SER A 76 -9.64 -58.55 25.50
N SER A 77 -8.61 -58.57 24.65
CA SER A 77 -7.58 -57.53 24.58
C SER A 77 -7.89 -56.42 23.55
N HIS A 78 -9.02 -56.50 22.85
CA HIS A 78 -9.44 -55.49 21.87
C HIS A 78 -10.05 -54.25 22.53
N TRP A 79 -10.10 -53.15 21.77
CA TRP A 79 -10.86 -51.98 22.16
C TRP A 79 -12.35 -52.25 21.97
N ARG A 80 -13.17 -51.85 22.95
CA ARG A 80 -14.62 -52.03 22.94
C ARG A 80 -15.31 -50.71 23.23
N LEU A 81 -16.18 -50.29 22.34
CA LEU A 81 -17.07 -49.16 22.53
C LEU A 81 -18.32 -49.67 23.24
N GLN A 82 -18.44 -49.33 24.51
CA GLN A 82 -19.52 -49.82 25.37
C GLN A 82 -20.17 -48.67 26.13
N ARG A 83 -21.39 -48.90 26.64
CA ARG A 83 -22.11 -47.90 27.44
C ARG A 83 -21.52 -47.80 28.84
N LYS A 84 -21.33 -46.58 29.37
CA LYS A 84 -20.77 -46.37 30.71
C LYS A 84 -21.62 -46.99 31.82
N ARG A 85 -22.94 -46.94 31.69
CA ARG A 85 -23.92 -47.55 32.60
C ARG A 85 -25.17 -47.97 31.80
N PRO A 86 -25.87 -49.05 32.18
CA PRO A 86 -27.19 -49.36 31.64
C PRO A 86 -28.13 -48.14 31.80
N GLY A 87 -28.80 -47.72 30.74
CA GLY A 87 -29.75 -46.60 30.75
C GLY A 87 -29.16 -45.19 30.55
N GLN A 88 -27.84 -45.03 30.44
CA GLN A 88 -27.23 -43.74 30.06
C GLN A 88 -26.88 -43.68 28.56
N ASN A 89 -27.03 -42.50 27.96
CA ASN A 89 -26.72 -42.23 26.54
C ASN A 89 -25.21 -42.07 26.23
N GLY A 90 -24.31 -42.38 27.17
CA GLY A 90 -22.87 -42.19 27.01
C GLY A 90 -22.13 -43.46 26.61
N TRP A 91 -21.54 -43.47 25.41
CA TRP A 91 -20.59 -44.49 24.96
C TRP A 91 -19.15 -44.14 25.40
N CYS A 92 -18.34 -45.17 25.65
CA CYS A 92 -16.94 -45.06 26.04
C CYS A 92 -16.13 -46.15 25.36
N LEU A 93 -15.03 -45.78 24.71
CA LEU A 93 -14.11 -46.74 24.11
C LEU A 93 -13.08 -47.16 25.16
N VAL A 94 -13.06 -48.44 25.50
CA VAL A 94 -12.21 -48.98 26.58
C VAL A 94 -11.40 -50.19 26.12
N LYS A 95 -10.26 -50.42 26.76
CA LYS A 95 -9.42 -51.61 26.64
C LYS A 95 -8.82 -51.92 28.00
N GLY A 96 -9.37 -52.91 28.69
CA GLY A 96 -9.04 -53.17 30.10
C GLY A 96 -9.31 -51.94 30.97
N GLU A 97 -8.29 -51.46 31.68
CA GLU A 97 -8.34 -50.27 32.55
C GLU A 97 -8.04 -48.95 31.81
N ILE A 98 -7.98 -48.98 30.47
CA ILE A 98 -7.69 -47.82 29.64
C ILE A 98 -8.97 -47.36 28.97
N SER A 99 -9.26 -46.06 29.06
CA SER A 99 -10.36 -45.41 28.34
C SER A 99 -9.82 -44.37 27.38
N LEU A 100 -10.38 -44.28 26.16
CA LEU A 100 -10.00 -43.24 25.21
C LEU A 100 -10.76 -41.95 25.51
N VAL A 101 -10.05 -40.84 25.58
CA VAL A 101 -10.65 -39.51 25.71
C VAL A 101 -11.33 -39.15 24.39
N ASN A 102 -12.59 -38.71 24.47
CA ASN A 102 -13.34 -38.28 23.30
C ASN A 102 -12.65 -37.06 22.65
N ILE A 103 -12.36 -37.14 21.35
CA ILE A 103 -11.68 -36.09 20.57
C ILE A 103 -12.45 -34.76 20.56
N ARG A 104 -13.77 -34.79 20.74
CA ARG A 104 -14.66 -33.61 20.80
C ARG A 104 -14.82 -33.06 22.22
N SER A 105 -14.17 -33.66 23.21
CA SER A 105 -14.23 -33.18 24.60
C SER A 105 -13.39 -31.91 24.80
N GLN A 106 -13.74 -31.12 25.81
CA GLN A 106 -12.96 -29.96 26.23
C GLN A 106 -11.52 -30.36 26.59
N THR A 107 -11.32 -31.50 27.24
CA THR A 107 -10.00 -32.03 27.58
C THR A 107 -9.14 -32.25 26.34
N ALA A 108 -9.68 -32.91 25.31
CA ALA A 108 -8.97 -33.12 24.04
C ALA A 108 -8.67 -31.78 23.34
N GLY A 109 -9.63 -30.85 23.34
CA GLY A 109 -9.43 -29.50 22.78
C GLY A 109 -8.28 -28.74 23.44
N SER A 110 -8.19 -28.78 24.78
CA SER A 110 -7.10 -28.14 25.53
C SER A 110 -5.73 -28.78 25.27
N LEU A 111 -5.67 -30.10 25.10
CA LEU A 111 -4.40 -30.78 24.77
C LEU A 111 -3.98 -30.50 23.34
N PHE A 112 -4.94 -30.47 22.42
CA PHE A 112 -4.68 -30.13 21.03
C PHE A 112 -4.20 -28.70 20.89
N SER A 113 -4.75 -27.72 21.62
CA SER A 113 -4.27 -26.32 21.52
C SER A 113 -2.79 -26.16 21.91
N ILE A 114 -2.28 -27.03 22.77
CA ILE A 114 -0.86 -27.10 23.16
C ILE A 114 -0.01 -27.82 22.09
N LEU A 115 -0.52 -28.92 21.53
CA LEU A 115 0.23 -29.82 20.63
C LEU A 115 0.02 -29.56 19.14
N GLN A 116 -0.91 -28.68 18.76
CA GLN A 116 -1.18 -28.27 17.39
C GLN A 116 0.06 -27.77 16.62
N PRO A 117 1.12 -27.20 17.24
CA PRO A 117 2.32 -26.83 16.51
C PRO A 117 3.03 -28.02 15.83
N ILE A 118 2.85 -29.25 16.34
CA ILE A 118 3.59 -30.43 15.89
C ILE A 118 2.69 -31.58 15.41
N GLU A 119 1.39 -31.57 15.70
CA GLU A 119 0.47 -32.65 15.32
C GLU A 119 -0.98 -32.17 15.08
N ARG A 120 -1.74 -32.93 14.29
CA ARG A 120 -3.18 -32.73 14.05
C ARG A 120 -4.03 -33.41 15.13
N ALA A 121 -5.19 -32.82 15.45
CA ALA A 121 -6.10 -33.37 16.46
C ALA A 121 -6.49 -34.83 16.21
N SER A 122 -6.74 -35.20 14.94
CA SER A 122 -7.15 -36.56 14.56
C SER A 122 -6.05 -37.62 14.69
N ARG A 123 -4.78 -37.20 14.86
CA ARG A 123 -3.62 -38.09 15.03
C ARG A 123 -3.10 -38.12 16.47
N LEU A 124 -3.74 -37.39 17.39
CA LEU A 124 -3.46 -37.44 18.83
C LEU A 124 -4.26 -38.58 19.49
N HIS A 125 -3.57 -39.44 20.24
CA HIS A 125 -4.23 -40.50 21.01
C HIS A 125 -4.17 -40.17 22.50
N CYS A 126 -5.30 -39.78 23.07
CA CYS A 126 -5.40 -39.45 24.50
C CYS A 126 -6.05 -40.62 25.26
N LYS A 127 -5.28 -41.31 26.08
CA LYS A 127 -5.67 -42.53 26.80
C LYS A 127 -5.64 -42.27 28.31
N PHE A 128 -6.76 -42.43 28.98
CA PHE A 128 -6.87 -42.30 30.42
C PHE A 128 -6.81 -43.68 31.09
N HIS A 129 -5.79 -43.90 31.91
CA HIS A 129 -5.59 -45.10 32.72
C HIS A 129 -6.31 -44.92 34.05
N THR A 130 -7.35 -45.71 34.30
CA THR A 130 -8.21 -45.54 35.48
C THR A 130 -7.51 -45.95 36.78
N SER A 131 -6.69 -47.01 36.76
CA SER A 131 -5.99 -47.51 37.95
C SER A 131 -4.91 -46.56 38.46
N SER A 132 -4.14 -45.97 37.55
CA SER A 132 -3.06 -45.03 37.88
C SER A 132 -3.49 -43.56 37.84
N SER A 133 -4.77 -43.27 37.53
CA SER A 133 -5.30 -41.91 37.34
C SER A 133 -4.38 -41.02 36.49
N THR A 134 -3.84 -41.61 35.42
CA THR A 134 -2.85 -40.97 34.55
C THR A 134 -3.41 -40.85 33.13
N LEU A 135 -3.32 -39.65 32.58
CA LEU A 135 -3.61 -39.38 31.17
C LEU A 135 -2.33 -39.52 30.36
N GLU A 136 -2.33 -40.43 29.40
CA GLU A 136 -1.28 -40.64 28.41
C GLU A 136 -1.69 -40.01 27.08
N ILE A 137 -0.77 -39.28 26.46
CA ILE A 137 -1.00 -38.54 25.22
C ILE A 137 0.06 -38.99 24.22
N ASP A 138 -0.33 -39.81 23.26
CA ASP A 138 0.58 -40.33 22.25
C ASP A 138 0.47 -39.54 20.95
N ILE A 139 1.63 -39.31 20.35
CA ILE A 139 1.82 -38.79 18.99
C ILE A 139 2.58 -39.86 18.21
N PRO A 140 1.90 -40.91 17.71
CA PRO A 140 2.57 -42.08 17.13
C PRO A 140 3.48 -41.72 15.96
N ARG A 141 3.05 -40.78 15.12
CA ARG A 141 3.78 -40.28 13.94
C ARG A 141 5.19 -39.77 14.28
N LEU A 142 5.30 -39.04 15.40
CA LEU A 142 6.57 -38.48 15.88
C LEU A 142 7.26 -39.37 16.92
N ARG A 143 6.67 -40.53 17.26
CA ARG A 143 7.13 -41.43 18.33
C ARG A 143 7.29 -40.71 19.68
N LEU A 144 6.42 -39.74 19.93
CA LEU A 144 6.36 -39.02 21.20
C LEU A 144 5.19 -39.53 22.03
N SER A 145 5.39 -39.55 23.34
CA SER A 145 4.36 -39.84 24.32
C SER A 145 4.56 -38.94 25.54
N PHE A 146 3.47 -38.43 26.05
CA PHE A 146 3.44 -37.57 27.23
C PHE A 146 2.51 -38.16 28.28
N SER A 147 2.71 -37.76 29.53
CA SER A 147 1.85 -38.14 30.65
C SER A 147 1.48 -36.96 31.52
N LEU A 148 0.22 -36.91 31.94
CA LEU A 148 -0.30 -35.98 32.92
C LEU A 148 -0.93 -36.79 34.06
N GLN A 149 -0.42 -36.64 35.27
CA GLN A 149 -0.99 -37.29 36.45
C GLN A 149 -2.07 -36.43 37.09
N SER A 150 -3.08 -37.09 37.67
CA SER A 150 -4.11 -36.40 38.45
C SER A 150 -3.50 -35.53 39.55
N GLY A 151 -4.05 -34.32 39.75
CA GLY A 151 -3.53 -33.33 40.70
C GLY A 151 -2.35 -32.49 40.21
N HIS A 152 -1.77 -32.80 39.04
CA HIS A 152 -0.69 -32.02 38.43
C HIS A 152 -1.17 -31.23 37.21
N SER A 153 -0.48 -30.13 36.90
CA SER A 153 -0.70 -29.30 35.70
C SER A 153 0.40 -29.47 34.64
N SER A 154 1.48 -30.17 34.96
CA SER A 154 2.64 -30.34 34.08
C SER A 154 2.54 -31.60 33.23
N ILE A 155 2.54 -31.44 31.90
CA ILE A 155 2.57 -32.54 30.95
C ILE A 155 4.03 -32.98 30.76
N ARG A 156 4.37 -34.20 31.18
CA ARG A 156 5.74 -34.73 31.18
C ARG A 156 6.01 -35.57 29.94
N SER A 157 7.20 -35.43 29.35
CA SER A 157 7.64 -36.28 28.24
C SER A 157 8.11 -37.65 28.74
N ARG A 158 7.76 -38.72 28.02
CA ARG A 158 8.27 -40.07 28.29
C ARG A 158 9.62 -40.35 27.62
N GLN A 159 9.86 -39.77 26.44
CA GLN A 159 11.12 -39.92 25.71
C GLN A 159 12.23 -39.07 26.31
N TYR A 160 11.91 -37.84 26.74
CA TYR A 160 12.86 -36.93 27.41
C TYR A 160 12.56 -36.91 28.91
N ARG A 161 13.08 -37.92 29.62
CA ARG A 161 12.87 -38.07 31.07
C ARG A 161 13.34 -36.82 31.83
N GLY A 162 12.57 -36.43 32.85
CA GLY A 162 12.82 -35.22 33.63
C GLY A 162 12.40 -33.93 32.93
N MET A 163 11.83 -33.99 31.71
CA MET A 163 11.34 -32.82 31.00
C MET A 163 9.81 -32.76 30.92
N LYS A 164 9.27 -31.55 31.04
CA LYS A 164 7.86 -31.21 30.85
C LYS A 164 7.68 -30.23 29.70
N ILE A 165 6.48 -30.13 29.16
CA ILE A 165 6.15 -29.07 28.21
C ILE A 165 6.32 -27.73 28.92
N ASP A 166 7.10 -26.84 28.31
CA ASP A 166 7.37 -25.52 28.86
C ASP A 166 6.14 -24.61 28.69
N PRO A 167 5.62 -23.97 29.75
CA PRO A 167 4.58 -22.95 29.59
C PRO A 167 5.03 -21.78 28.72
N ASP A 168 6.32 -21.45 28.74
CA ASP A 168 6.90 -20.47 27.83
C ASP A 168 7.36 -21.17 26.54
N GLN A 169 6.72 -20.84 25.42
CA GLN A 169 7.08 -21.36 24.09
C GLN A 169 7.95 -20.36 23.28
N SER A 170 8.48 -19.31 23.92
CA SER A 170 9.46 -18.40 23.35
C SER A 170 10.85 -19.05 23.35
N LEU A 171 11.59 -18.94 22.24
CA LEU A 171 12.91 -19.57 22.07
C LEU A 171 14.07 -18.56 22.11
N GLY A 172 13.79 -17.27 21.90
CA GLY A 172 14.82 -16.23 21.76
C GLY A 172 15.59 -16.28 20.44
N THR A 173 15.31 -17.24 19.56
CA THR A 173 15.78 -17.33 18.18
C THR A 173 14.74 -18.08 17.35
N LEU A 174 14.90 -18.13 16.02
CA LEU A 174 13.88 -18.65 15.11
C LEU A 174 12.54 -17.92 15.32
N ILE A 175 12.61 -16.60 15.52
CA ILE A 175 11.44 -15.77 15.82
C ILE A 175 10.48 -15.85 14.63
N GLY A 176 9.21 -16.14 14.89
CA GLY A 176 8.21 -16.39 13.85
C GLY A 176 8.02 -17.88 13.49
N LEU A 177 8.90 -18.79 13.91
CA LEU A 177 8.66 -20.24 13.76
C LEU A 177 7.49 -20.68 14.67
N ARG A 178 6.41 -21.16 14.05
CA ARG A 178 5.20 -21.63 14.73
C ARG A 178 5.24 -23.12 15.03
N SER A 179 5.74 -23.94 14.10
CA SER A 179 5.76 -25.41 14.21
C SER A 179 6.89 -25.93 15.10
N LYS A 180 6.80 -25.69 16.40
CA LYS A 180 7.77 -26.15 17.40
C LYS A 180 7.10 -26.42 18.75
N LEU A 181 7.69 -27.31 19.55
CA LEU A 181 7.32 -27.53 20.94
C LEU A 181 8.57 -27.46 21.82
N ILE A 182 8.54 -26.64 22.87
CA ILE A 182 9.65 -26.50 23.81
C ILE A 182 9.37 -27.35 25.06
N LEU A 183 10.38 -28.09 25.48
CA LEU A 183 10.44 -28.82 26.73
C LEU A 183 11.40 -28.13 27.70
N LEU A 184 11.05 -28.18 28.98
CA LEU A 184 11.82 -27.64 30.10
C LEU A 184 12.14 -28.78 31.07
N HIS A 185 13.40 -28.91 31.45
CA HIS A 185 13.82 -29.84 32.48
C HIS A 185 13.39 -29.35 33.86
N GLU A 186 12.90 -30.26 34.70
CA GLU A 186 12.25 -29.92 35.98
C GLU A 186 13.23 -29.36 37.03
N ASN A 187 14.53 -29.72 36.96
CA ASN A 187 15.50 -29.39 38.00
C ASN A 187 16.49 -28.28 37.62
N ASP A 188 17.16 -28.41 36.47
CA ASP A 188 18.22 -27.50 36.01
C ASP A 188 17.73 -26.41 35.04
N HIS A 189 16.42 -26.43 34.72
CA HIS A 189 15.80 -25.52 33.77
C HIS A 189 16.41 -25.51 32.36
N SER A 190 17.15 -26.55 31.98
CA SER A 190 17.63 -26.74 30.61
C SER A 190 16.44 -26.94 29.66
N ARG A 191 16.53 -26.36 28.45
CA ARG A 191 15.44 -26.40 27.47
C ARG A 191 15.83 -27.22 26.23
N LYS A 192 14.85 -27.92 25.66
CA LYS A 192 14.96 -28.58 24.35
C LYS A 192 13.82 -28.13 23.45
N VAL A 193 14.11 -27.84 22.20
CA VAL A 193 13.09 -27.54 21.19
C VAL A 193 12.92 -28.72 20.25
N LEU A 194 11.68 -29.14 20.06
CA LEU A 194 11.26 -30.20 19.16
C LEU A 194 10.64 -29.58 17.92
N ILE A 195 11.17 -29.92 16.74
CA ILE A 195 10.74 -29.39 15.46
C ILE A 195 10.47 -30.56 14.52
N PRO A 196 9.23 -30.77 14.04
CA PRO A 196 8.92 -31.82 13.08
C PRO A 196 9.58 -31.51 11.73
N ASP A 197 9.97 -32.55 11.02
CA ASP A 197 10.45 -32.43 9.64
C ASP A 197 9.26 -32.23 8.68
N GLY A 198 9.44 -31.49 7.58
CA GLY A 198 8.39 -31.27 6.59
C GLY A 198 8.64 -30.09 5.66
N ALA A 199 7.66 -29.79 4.81
CA ALA A 199 7.73 -28.66 3.89
C ALA A 199 7.59 -27.33 4.65
N VAL A 200 8.64 -26.50 4.63
CA VAL A 200 8.61 -25.16 5.24
C VAL A 200 7.81 -24.21 4.35
N THR A 201 6.86 -23.51 4.96
CA THR A 201 6.00 -22.50 4.34
C THR A 201 5.98 -21.27 5.22
N TRP A 202 5.68 -20.11 4.65
CA TRP A 202 5.64 -18.86 5.38
C TRP A 202 4.54 -17.95 4.85
N VAL A 203 4.02 -17.12 5.75
CA VAL A 203 3.07 -16.06 5.44
C VAL A 203 3.49 -14.79 6.16
N LYS A 204 3.16 -13.62 5.59
CA LYS A 204 3.38 -12.34 6.26
C LYS A 204 2.50 -12.25 7.50
N ASP A 205 3.11 -11.92 8.63
CA ASP A 205 2.46 -11.80 9.93
C ASP A 205 2.91 -10.49 10.60
N GLY A 206 2.10 -9.45 10.41
CA GLY A 206 2.46 -8.08 10.81
C GLY A 206 3.74 -7.58 10.13
N GLY A 207 4.72 -7.21 10.94
CA GLY A 207 6.06 -6.75 10.48
C GLY A 207 7.07 -7.89 10.26
N HIS A 208 6.72 -9.15 10.54
CA HIS A 208 7.58 -10.32 10.42
C HIS A 208 6.91 -11.41 9.55
N VAL A 209 7.52 -12.58 9.45
CA VAL A 209 6.94 -13.80 8.88
C VAL A 209 6.51 -14.79 9.97
N ALA A 210 5.41 -15.51 9.72
CA ALA A 210 5.05 -16.72 10.45
C ALA A 210 5.45 -17.93 9.62
N VAL A 211 6.38 -18.73 10.14
CA VAL A 211 6.93 -19.92 9.47
C VAL A 211 6.26 -21.18 10.03
N ASN A 212 5.71 -22.00 9.15
CA ASN A 212 5.05 -23.25 9.48
C ASN A 212 5.71 -24.41 8.73
N ILE A 213 5.74 -25.57 9.36
CA ILE A 213 6.20 -26.82 8.76
C ILE A 213 4.98 -27.67 8.47
N GLY A 214 4.77 -27.96 7.19
CA GLY A 214 3.66 -28.76 6.71
C GLY A 214 3.66 -30.17 7.29
N TRP A 215 2.49 -30.62 7.70
CA TRP A 215 2.29 -31.98 8.17
C TRP A 215 2.53 -32.99 7.05
N GLN A 216 3.19 -34.09 7.37
CA GLN A 216 3.41 -35.22 6.46
C GLN A 216 3.23 -36.55 7.20
N ALA A 217 2.72 -37.56 6.51
CA ALA A 217 2.35 -38.85 7.10
C ALA A 217 3.52 -39.57 7.79
N VAL A 218 4.73 -39.41 7.25
CA VAL A 218 5.97 -39.87 7.87
C VAL A 218 6.85 -38.64 8.09
N SER A 219 7.16 -38.29 9.34
CA SER A 219 8.20 -37.29 9.60
C SER A 219 9.15 -37.70 10.70
N LYS A 220 10.38 -37.20 10.56
CA LYS A 220 11.38 -37.23 11.61
C LYS A 220 11.12 -36.06 12.56
N LEU A 221 11.70 -36.15 13.74
CA LEU A 221 11.71 -35.08 14.73
C LEU A 221 13.14 -34.58 14.89
N HIS A 222 13.35 -33.29 14.68
CA HIS A 222 14.61 -32.62 14.96
C HIS A 222 14.56 -32.06 16.38
N VAL A 223 15.61 -32.32 17.14
CA VAL A 223 15.67 -32.00 18.57
C VAL A 223 16.92 -31.19 18.79
N TYR A 224 16.76 -29.98 19.32
CA TYR A 224 17.86 -29.08 19.59
C TYR A 224 17.89 -28.73 21.07
N SER A 225 19.07 -28.80 21.69
CA SER A 225 19.25 -28.34 23.07
C SER A 225 19.56 -26.84 23.06
N VAL A 226 18.95 -26.10 23.97
CA VAL A 226 19.17 -24.66 24.09
C VAL A 226 20.36 -24.41 25.00
N ASP A 227 21.43 -23.87 24.44
CA ASP A 227 22.64 -23.48 25.14
C ASP A 227 22.64 -21.97 25.33
N ASN A 228 22.17 -21.52 26.49
CA ASN A 228 22.09 -20.10 26.84
C ASN A 228 23.47 -19.48 27.12
N GLN A 229 24.48 -20.29 27.46
CA GLN A 229 25.82 -19.79 27.77
C GLN A 229 26.58 -19.41 26.49
N LEU A 230 26.50 -20.27 25.46
CA LEU A 230 27.11 -20.02 24.17
C LEU A 230 26.15 -19.36 23.15
N GLY A 231 24.90 -19.15 23.54
CA GLY A 231 23.88 -18.50 22.70
C GLY A 231 23.57 -19.30 21.43
N ARG A 232 23.35 -20.62 21.54
CA ARG A 232 23.17 -21.48 20.36
C ARG A 232 22.15 -22.59 20.57
N LEU A 233 21.66 -23.11 19.46
CA LEU A 233 20.89 -24.35 19.41
C LEU A 233 21.84 -25.50 19.02
N VAL A 234 21.98 -26.49 19.89
CA VAL A 234 22.85 -27.64 19.69
C VAL A 234 22.04 -28.77 19.06
N ASP A 235 22.41 -29.18 17.84
CA ASP A 235 21.75 -30.24 17.07
C ASP A 235 22.13 -31.65 17.54
N ASN A 236 21.61 -32.67 16.84
CA ASN A 236 21.82 -34.08 17.15
C ASN A 236 23.02 -34.72 16.42
N GLY A 237 23.88 -33.91 15.81
CA GLY A 237 25.04 -34.31 15.01
C GLY A 237 24.71 -34.61 13.54
N SER A 238 23.45 -34.89 13.20
CA SER A 238 23.07 -35.26 11.83
C SER A 238 23.12 -34.07 10.87
N LEU A 239 23.60 -34.29 9.65
CA LEU A 239 23.64 -33.25 8.61
C LEU A 239 22.23 -32.73 8.30
N GLN A 240 21.22 -33.61 8.25
CA GLN A 240 19.84 -33.21 7.99
C GLN A 240 19.30 -32.23 9.04
N SER A 241 19.55 -32.50 10.33
CA SER A 241 19.13 -31.62 11.42
C SER A 241 19.84 -30.26 11.36
N LYS A 242 21.14 -30.25 11.04
CA LYS A 242 21.90 -28.99 10.84
C LYS A 242 21.39 -28.19 9.65
N LEU A 243 21.13 -28.84 8.51
CA LEU A 243 20.57 -28.20 7.32
C LEU A 243 19.19 -27.60 7.59
N MET A 244 18.31 -28.35 8.28
CA MET A 244 17.00 -27.83 8.67
C MET A 244 17.14 -26.60 9.57
N LEU A 245 17.98 -26.68 10.61
CA LEU A 245 18.23 -25.54 11.51
C LEU A 245 18.77 -24.32 10.76
N CYS A 246 19.76 -24.54 9.89
CA CYS A 246 20.35 -23.52 9.02
C CYS A 246 19.29 -22.84 8.16
N TYR A 247 18.42 -23.62 7.51
CA TYR A 247 17.35 -23.09 6.68
C TYR A 247 16.29 -22.33 7.48
N LEU A 248 15.90 -22.85 8.65
CA LEU A 248 14.95 -22.18 9.53
C LEU A 248 15.47 -20.81 10.00
N HIS A 249 16.74 -20.72 10.42
CA HIS A 249 17.34 -19.42 10.76
C HIS A 249 17.28 -18.43 9.60
N ALA A 250 17.58 -18.87 8.37
CA ALA A 250 17.51 -17.99 7.21
C ALA A 250 16.10 -17.44 6.99
N VAL A 251 15.09 -18.32 6.90
CA VAL A 251 13.71 -17.89 6.60
C VAL A 251 13.05 -17.10 7.73
N THR A 252 13.54 -17.21 8.97
CA THR A 252 13.08 -16.40 10.11
C THR A 252 13.95 -15.16 10.35
N SER A 253 14.82 -14.77 9.41
CA SER A 253 15.71 -13.62 9.59
C SER A 253 14.98 -12.29 9.61
N PHE A 254 15.50 -11.35 10.40
CA PHE A 254 14.97 -9.99 10.57
C PHE A 254 16.10 -8.97 10.76
N CYS A 255 15.77 -7.68 10.73
CA CYS A 255 16.76 -6.60 10.93
C CYS A 255 17.33 -6.54 12.35
N VAL A 256 16.62 -7.12 13.32
CA VAL A 256 17.06 -7.15 14.72
C VAL A 256 17.70 -8.50 15.01
N PRO A 257 18.90 -8.55 15.59
CA PRO A 257 19.51 -9.80 16.04
C PRO A 257 18.64 -10.56 17.03
N ASP A 258 18.64 -11.88 16.91
CA ASP A 258 17.94 -12.78 17.83
C ASP A 258 18.49 -12.65 19.26
N VAL A 259 17.61 -12.74 20.26
CA VAL A 259 17.96 -12.58 21.67
C VAL A 259 18.93 -13.66 22.15
N LEU A 260 18.78 -14.91 21.69
CA LEU A 260 19.63 -16.03 22.09
C LEU A 260 20.99 -15.98 21.38
N THR A 261 20.99 -15.86 20.05
CA THR A 261 22.22 -16.00 19.25
C THR A 261 23.01 -14.71 19.10
N LYS A 262 22.39 -13.56 19.43
CA LYS A 262 22.93 -12.21 19.22
C LYS A 262 23.31 -11.93 17.76
N LYS A 263 22.72 -12.69 16.84
CA LYS A 263 22.92 -12.62 15.39
C LYS A 263 21.55 -12.58 14.72
N THR A 264 21.48 -11.96 13.55
CA THR A 264 20.30 -12.12 12.68
C THR A 264 20.19 -13.57 12.20
N GLY A 265 19.00 -13.96 11.74
CA GLY A 265 18.79 -15.29 11.20
C GLY A 265 19.70 -15.61 10.01
N THR A 266 19.96 -14.63 9.14
CA THR A 266 20.85 -14.75 7.98
C THR A 266 22.30 -14.98 8.43
N GLU A 267 22.80 -14.19 9.38
CA GLU A 267 24.14 -14.35 9.94
C GLU A 267 24.32 -15.72 10.61
N GLN A 268 23.34 -16.14 11.42
CA GLN A 268 23.41 -17.44 12.09
C GLN A 268 23.33 -18.60 11.08
N SER A 269 22.49 -18.49 10.07
CA SER A 269 22.39 -19.47 8.99
C SER A 269 23.73 -19.62 8.24
N LEU A 270 24.33 -18.51 7.81
CA LEU A 270 25.64 -18.51 7.15
C LEU A 270 26.75 -19.06 8.06
N SER A 271 26.72 -18.73 9.36
CA SER A 271 27.65 -19.26 10.36
C SER A 271 27.57 -20.80 10.45
N ILE A 272 26.36 -21.36 10.43
CA ILE A 272 26.15 -22.81 10.41
C ILE A 272 26.66 -23.38 9.08
N LEU A 273 26.25 -22.81 7.96
CA LEU A 273 26.55 -23.28 6.61
C LEU A 273 28.06 -23.31 6.30
N ARG A 274 28.81 -22.35 6.83
CA ARG A 274 30.28 -22.25 6.73
C ARG A 274 31.03 -23.17 7.70
N SER A 275 30.37 -23.75 8.70
CA SER A 275 31.03 -24.57 9.71
C SER A 275 31.62 -25.85 9.12
N ALA A 276 32.76 -26.31 9.65
CA ALA A 276 33.37 -27.58 9.25
C ALA A 276 32.43 -28.78 9.44
N SER A 277 31.51 -28.69 10.41
CA SER A 277 30.50 -29.73 10.67
C SER A 277 29.52 -29.94 9.51
N MET A 278 29.36 -28.95 8.63
CA MET A 278 28.59 -29.05 7.39
C MET A 278 29.35 -29.75 6.26
N ARG A 279 30.65 -29.99 6.45
CA ARG A 279 31.53 -30.71 5.53
C ARG A 279 31.86 -32.13 6.01
N SER A 280 31.38 -32.51 7.19
CA SER A 280 31.60 -33.84 7.79
C SER A 280 30.43 -34.77 7.47
N PHE A 281 30.34 -35.25 6.22
CA PHE A 281 29.34 -36.21 5.78
C PHE A 281 29.93 -37.21 4.78
N SER A 282 29.32 -38.39 4.66
CA SER A 282 29.74 -39.43 3.71
C SER A 282 29.24 -39.15 2.30
N GLN A 283 27.92 -39.04 2.12
CA GLN A 283 27.24 -38.62 0.91
C GLN A 283 26.05 -37.73 1.27
N LEU A 284 25.77 -36.71 0.46
CA LEU A 284 24.52 -35.97 0.57
C LEU A 284 23.35 -36.89 0.25
N THR A 285 22.21 -36.78 0.94
CA THR A 285 20.95 -37.45 0.55
C THR A 285 20.07 -36.54 -0.31
N PRO A 286 19.05 -37.05 -1.03
CA PRO A 286 18.11 -36.20 -1.77
C PRO A 286 17.44 -35.12 -0.88
N GLU A 287 17.15 -35.45 0.37
CA GLU A 287 16.58 -34.51 1.34
C GLU A 287 17.58 -33.41 1.72
N ASN A 288 18.86 -33.75 1.87
CA ASN A 288 19.92 -32.75 2.11
C ASN A 288 20.01 -31.78 0.92
N ILE A 289 20.05 -32.33 -0.30
CA ILE A 289 20.15 -31.54 -1.54
C ILE A 289 18.94 -30.62 -1.67
N SER A 290 17.73 -31.10 -1.36
CA SER A 290 16.52 -30.26 -1.39
C SER A 290 16.63 -29.03 -0.50
N ILE A 291 17.15 -29.18 0.74
CA ILE A 291 17.36 -28.02 1.64
C ILE A 291 18.48 -27.12 1.13
N LEU A 292 19.58 -27.68 0.64
CA LEU A 292 20.69 -26.92 0.06
C LEU A 292 20.24 -26.06 -1.13
N VAL A 293 19.42 -26.61 -2.03
CA VAL A 293 18.84 -25.86 -3.15
C VAL A 293 17.96 -24.72 -2.64
N LYS A 294 17.11 -24.98 -1.63
CA LYS A 294 16.28 -23.93 -1.01
C LYS A 294 17.11 -22.81 -0.40
N LEU A 295 18.22 -23.15 0.26
CA LEU A 295 19.18 -22.17 0.79
C LEU A 295 19.82 -21.35 -0.34
N ALA A 296 20.28 -22.00 -1.42
CA ALA A 296 20.85 -21.30 -2.57
C ALA A 296 19.84 -20.36 -3.24
N CYS A 297 18.55 -20.73 -3.27
CA CYS A 297 17.47 -19.87 -3.76
C CYS A 297 17.22 -18.61 -2.93
N LEU A 298 17.83 -18.48 -1.73
CA LEU A 298 17.86 -17.24 -0.96
C LEU A 298 18.92 -16.26 -1.48
N THR A 299 19.70 -16.62 -2.50
CA THR A 299 20.51 -15.67 -3.26
C THR A 299 19.67 -15.06 -4.39
N PRO A 300 19.48 -13.71 -4.43
CA PRO A 300 18.70 -13.06 -5.48
C PRO A 300 19.31 -13.31 -6.86
N VAL A 301 18.45 -13.64 -7.84
CA VAL A 301 18.90 -13.84 -9.22
C VAL A 301 18.96 -12.50 -9.92
N ARG A 302 20.14 -12.13 -10.42
CA ARG A 302 20.41 -10.83 -11.06
C ARG A 302 20.79 -11.02 -12.51
N LYS A 303 20.07 -10.37 -13.42
CA LYS A 303 20.33 -10.42 -14.87
C LYS A 303 20.22 -9.05 -15.49
N TYR A 304 20.98 -8.80 -16.55
CA TYR A 304 20.84 -7.59 -17.34
C TYR A 304 19.50 -7.53 -18.07
N TYR A 305 18.97 -6.32 -18.23
CA TYR A 305 17.75 -6.06 -18.99
C TYR A 305 17.93 -4.84 -19.91
N PRO A 306 17.54 -4.93 -21.20
CA PRO A 306 17.23 -6.18 -21.91
C PRO A 306 18.46 -7.12 -21.96
N ALA A 307 18.26 -8.41 -22.21
CA ALA A 307 19.31 -9.43 -22.02
C ALA A 307 20.58 -9.22 -22.87
N ASN A 308 20.44 -8.51 -23.99
CA ASN A 308 21.50 -8.17 -24.93
C ASN A 308 22.23 -6.85 -24.59
N GLU A 309 21.84 -6.13 -23.54
CA GLU A 309 22.38 -4.82 -23.18
C GLU A 309 22.73 -4.73 -21.69
N ARG A 310 23.77 -3.96 -21.35
CA ARG A 310 24.20 -3.75 -19.96
C ARG A 310 23.69 -2.41 -19.39
N VAL A 311 22.43 -2.07 -19.65
CA VAL A 311 21.85 -0.76 -19.30
C VAL A 311 21.00 -0.77 -18.03
N MET A 312 20.32 -1.89 -17.73
CA MET A 312 19.53 -2.06 -16.50
C MET A 312 19.72 -3.45 -15.89
N GLN A 313 19.25 -3.63 -14.66
CA GLN A 313 19.19 -4.95 -14.02
C GLN A 313 17.75 -5.33 -13.70
N SER A 314 17.46 -6.62 -13.83
CA SER A 314 16.30 -7.30 -13.27
C SER A 314 16.77 -8.14 -12.09
N VAL A 315 15.99 -8.15 -11.01
CA VAL A 315 16.30 -8.91 -9.79
C VAL A 315 15.08 -9.73 -9.41
N GLU A 316 15.26 -11.04 -9.33
CA GLU A 316 14.23 -11.97 -8.87
C GLU A 316 14.53 -12.37 -7.42
N TRP A 317 13.54 -12.10 -6.56
CA TRP A 317 13.59 -12.37 -5.12
C TRP A 317 12.63 -13.50 -4.79
N GLN A 318 12.91 -14.23 -3.71
CA GLN A 318 11.87 -15.05 -3.08
C GLN A 318 10.85 -14.12 -2.41
N ASN A 319 9.62 -14.59 -2.24
CA ASN A 319 8.56 -13.85 -1.54
C ASN A 319 8.80 -13.86 -0.01
N LEU A 320 9.93 -13.27 0.41
CA LEU A 320 10.45 -13.12 1.77
C LEU A 320 11.02 -11.70 1.92
N GLY A 321 11.29 -11.28 3.17
CA GLY A 321 11.95 -10.00 3.42
C GLY A 321 13.33 -9.93 2.75
N PHE A 322 13.72 -8.74 2.28
CA PHE A 322 15.00 -8.55 1.59
C PHE A 322 16.23 -8.95 2.44
N LEU A 323 16.14 -8.85 3.76
CA LEU A 323 17.21 -9.20 4.71
C LEU A 323 17.46 -10.71 4.86
N VAL A 324 16.49 -11.54 4.44
CA VAL A 324 16.67 -13.00 4.40
C VAL A 324 17.66 -13.39 3.29
N HIS A 325 17.77 -12.54 2.27
CA HIS A 325 18.54 -12.86 1.08
C HIS A 325 20.00 -12.45 1.22
N HIS A 326 20.91 -13.30 0.75
CA HIS A 326 22.34 -13.04 0.81
C HIS A 326 23.10 -13.75 -0.32
N ASP A 327 24.12 -13.10 -0.87
CA ASP A 327 24.88 -13.60 -2.02
C ASP A 327 25.65 -14.88 -1.70
N ASP A 328 26.16 -14.97 -0.48
CA ASP A 328 26.99 -16.09 -0.05
C ASP A 328 26.25 -17.41 0.10
N PHE A 329 24.91 -17.42 0.20
CA PHE A 329 24.19 -18.69 0.33
C PHE A 329 24.49 -19.64 -0.83
N ARG A 330 24.37 -19.15 -2.06
CA ARG A 330 24.70 -19.92 -3.26
C ARG A 330 26.15 -20.39 -3.24
N GLU A 331 27.10 -19.53 -2.92
CA GLU A 331 28.53 -19.88 -2.91
C GLU A 331 28.84 -20.97 -1.89
N GLN A 332 28.32 -20.83 -0.66
CA GLN A 332 28.53 -21.80 0.40
C GLN A 332 27.84 -23.14 0.11
N VAL A 333 26.65 -23.12 -0.52
CA VAL A 333 25.97 -24.33 -0.99
C VAL A 333 26.75 -25.01 -2.10
N GLN A 334 27.25 -24.26 -3.09
CA GLN A 334 28.07 -24.81 -4.17
C GLN A 334 29.31 -25.51 -3.60
N ALA A 335 30.00 -24.89 -2.63
CA ALA A 335 31.17 -25.49 -1.99
C ALA A 335 30.86 -26.84 -1.28
N ILE A 336 29.64 -27.02 -0.73
CA ILE A 336 29.19 -28.30 -0.15
C ILE A 336 29.00 -29.35 -1.26
N ILE A 337 28.33 -28.98 -2.34
CA ILE A 337 28.06 -29.86 -3.49
C ILE A 337 29.35 -30.27 -4.20
N ASP A 338 30.30 -29.35 -4.33
CA ASP A 338 31.62 -29.61 -4.92
C ASP A 338 32.40 -30.61 -4.06
N GLN A 339 32.29 -30.51 -2.73
CA GLN A 339 32.92 -31.49 -1.85
C GLN A 339 32.28 -32.88 -1.99
N ASP A 340 30.95 -32.98 -2.02
CA ASP A 340 30.26 -34.25 -2.30
C ASP A 340 30.69 -34.84 -3.65
N SER A 341 30.81 -33.98 -4.67
CA SER A 341 31.30 -34.36 -6.00
C SER A 341 32.74 -34.87 -5.98
N ARG A 342 33.65 -34.27 -5.20
CA ARG A 342 35.02 -34.79 -5.01
C ARG A 342 35.03 -36.13 -4.27
N MET A 343 34.15 -36.30 -3.29
CA MET A 343 34.04 -37.55 -2.53
C MET A 343 33.39 -38.69 -3.33
N ARG A 344 32.80 -38.40 -4.49
CA ARG A 344 32.17 -39.38 -5.38
C ARG A 344 33.11 -40.52 -5.79
N MET A 345 34.42 -40.30 -5.82
CA MET A 345 35.40 -41.35 -6.12
C MET A 345 35.32 -42.54 -5.17
N PHE A 346 34.84 -42.34 -3.94
CA PHE A 346 34.63 -43.42 -2.95
C PHE A 346 33.30 -44.16 -3.15
N TYR A 347 32.43 -43.69 -4.06
CA TYR A 347 31.07 -44.19 -4.26
C TYR A 347 30.70 -44.31 -5.75
N PRO A 348 31.39 -45.18 -6.51
CA PRO A 348 31.25 -45.27 -7.97
C PRO A 348 29.84 -45.64 -8.44
N HIS A 349 29.07 -46.34 -7.62
CA HIS A 349 27.70 -46.77 -7.93
C HIS A 349 26.65 -45.67 -7.66
N SER A 350 27.01 -44.57 -7.00
CA SER A 350 26.12 -43.43 -6.76
C SER A 350 26.07 -42.54 -8.01
N GLN A 351 25.22 -42.88 -8.98
CA GLN A 351 24.90 -41.99 -10.09
C GLN A 351 23.89 -40.94 -9.64
N ARG A 352 24.34 -39.70 -9.46
CA ARG A 352 23.46 -38.56 -9.19
C ARG A 352 23.83 -37.39 -10.08
N ASN A 353 22.80 -36.70 -10.56
CA ASN A 353 22.94 -35.44 -11.28
C ASN A 353 23.22 -34.33 -10.27
N GLN A 354 24.06 -33.37 -10.67
CA GLN A 354 24.28 -32.19 -9.86
C GLN A 354 22.99 -31.35 -9.83
N PRO A 355 22.61 -30.80 -8.66
CA PRO A 355 21.46 -29.93 -8.58
C PRO A 355 21.70 -28.64 -9.35
N ILE A 356 20.66 -28.11 -9.98
CA ILE A 356 20.70 -26.81 -10.64
C ILE A 356 20.53 -25.74 -9.56
N LEU A 357 21.56 -24.91 -9.38
CA LEU A 357 21.53 -23.76 -8.48
C LEU A 357 21.14 -22.49 -9.26
N PRO A 358 20.53 -21.49 -8.60
CA PRO A 358 20.26 -20.19 -9.23
C PRO A 358 21.55 -19.56 -9.75
N VAL A 359 21.48 -18.91 -10.93
CA VAL A 359 22.64 -18.28 -11.58
C VAL A 359 22.36 -16.81 -11.82
N SER A 360 23.23 -15.97 -11.25
CA SER A 360 23.28 -14.53 -11.48
C SER A 360 24.44 -14.17 -12.38
N ASP A 361 24.32 -13.04 -13.07
CA ASP A 361 25.45 -12.40 -13.73
C ASP A 361 26.53 -12.01 -12.71
N LYS A 362 27.80 -12.31 -13.01
CA LYS A 362 28.92 -12.12 -12.07
C LYS A 362 29.17 -10.64 -11.76
N ASP A 363 29.05 -9.78 -12.76
CA ASP A 363 29.31 -8.34 -12.61
C ASP A 363 28.21 -7.72 -11.74
N LEU A 364 26.94 -8.11 -11.96
CA LEU A 364 25.81 -7.65 -11.16
C LEU A 364 25.87 -8.15 -9.71
N LEU A 365 26.31 -9.40 -9.49
CA LEU A 365 26.49 -9.96 -8.16
C LEU A 365 27.60 -9.22 -7.40
N GLN A 366 28.74 -8.97 -8.04
CA GLN A 366 29.83 -8.20 -7.44
C GLN A 366 29.38 -6.79 -7.08
N ARG A 367 28.62 -6.13 -7.97
CA ARG A 367 28.07 -4.80 -7.69
C ARG A 367 27.14 -4.82 -6.48
N ASP A 368 26.33 -5.86 -6.31
CA ASP A 368 25.45 -5.98 -5.15
C ASP A 368 26.21 -6.21 -3.85
N ARG A 369 27.23 -7.06 -3.86
CA ARG A 369 28.14 -7.28 -2.72
C ARG A 369 28.73 -5.95 -2.23
N ILE A 370 29.28 -5.16 -3.14
CA ILE A 370 29.88 -3.86 -2.83
C ILE A 370 28.81 -2.91 -2.26
N ARG A 371 27.65 -2.78 -2.90
CA ARG A 371 26.59 -1.86 -2.46
C ARG A 371 25.93 -2.27 -1.15
N SER A 372 25.82 -3.56 -0.90
CA SER A 372 25.19 -4.11 0.31
C SER A 372 26.15 -4.18 1.49
N SER A 373 27.47 -4.11 1.25
CA SER A 373 28.50 -4.20 2.29
C SER A 373 28.30 -3.18 3.43
N SER A 374 27.87 -1.95 3.11
CA SER A 374 27.58 -0.91 4.10
C SER A 374 26.41 -1.22 5.04
N PHE A 375 25.56 -2.19 4.69
CA PHE A 375 24.43 -2.66 5.51
C PHE A 375 24.69 -4.03 6.14
N ARG A 376 25.88 -4.60 5.92
CA ARG A 376 26.30 -5.91 6.42
C ARG A 376 27.26 -5.76 7.59
N THR A 377 27.38 -6.82 8.38
CA THR A 377 28.28 -6.89 9.53
C THR A 377 29.57 -7.63 9.18
N SER A 378 30.60 -7.46 10.00
CA SER A 378 31.88 -8.17 9.78
C SER A 378 31.70 -9.69 9.87
N GLY A 379 32.35 -10.40 8.94
CA GLY A 379 32.21 -11.82 8.70
C GLY A 379 31.02 -12.16 7.80
N PHE A 380 30.16 -11.20 7.47
CA PHE A 380 28.92 -11.42 6.72
C PHE A 380 28.76 -10.43 5.57
N GLY A 381 29.87 -10.03 4.94
CA GLY A 381 29.89 -9.27 3.68
C GLY A 381 30.17 -7.78 3.83
N ALA A 382 30.48 -7.29 5.04
CA ALA A 382 31.06 -5.95 5.21
C ALA A 382 32.44 -5.84 4.52
N GLU A 383 33.14 -6.97 4.40
CA GLU A 383 34.46 -7.10 3.78
C GLU A 383 34.45 -6.81 2.28
N ASP A 384 33.27 -6.88 1.63
CA ASP A 384 33.12 -6.58 0.20
C ASP A 384 33.14 -5.07 -0.08
N HIS A 385 33.26 -4.22 0.94
CA HIS A 385 33.31 -2.78 0.79
C HIS A 385 34.53 -2.33 -0.01
N THR A 386 34.29 -1.51 -1.03
CA THR A 386 35.34 -0.85 -1.81
C THR A 386 34.81 0.44 -2.41
N SER A 387 35.69 1.44 -2.52
CA SER A 387 35.45 2.70 -3.23
C SER A 387 36.09 2.73 -4.63
N THR A 388 36.69 1.63 -5.10
CA THR A 388 37.38 1.58 -6.40
C THR A 388 36.47 1.91 -7.58
N PHE A 389 35.16 1.65 -7.45
CA PHE A 389 34.16 1.91 -8.49
C PHE A 389 33.34 3.16 -8.23
N ASP A 390 33.68 3.95 -7.21
CA ASP A 390 32.95 5.17 -6.89
C ASP A 390 33.27 6.24 -7.93
N GLU A 391 32.22 6.85 -8.46
CA GLU A 391 32.33 8.07 -9.26
C GLU A 391 32.04 9.29 -8.39
N GLN A 392 32.74 10.39 -8.67
CA GLN A 392 32.45 11.65 -8.01
C GLN A 392 31.03 12.09 -8.36
N TYR A 393 30.13 12.02 -7.37
CA TYR A 393 28.76 12.46 -7.56
C TYR A 393 28.74 13.96 -7.90
N THR A 394 28.39 14.26 -9.14
CA THR A 394 28.11 15.63 -9.54
C THR A 394 26.74 16.00 -8.99
N GLU A 395 26.74 16.83 -7.96
CA GLU A 395 25.51 17.27 -7.32
C GLU A 395 24.53 17.87 -8.35
N ARG A 396 23.27 17.44 -8.28
CA ARG A 396 22.19 17.96 -9.15
C ARG A 396 21.84 19.43 -8.88
N GLY A 397 22.39 20.01 -7.81
CA GLY A 397 22.11 21.36 -7.32
C GLY A 397 23.09 22.46 -7.77
N ARG A 398 24.08 22.19 -8.63
CA ARG A 398 25.13 23.20 -8.96
C ARG A 398 24.60 24.53 -9.50
N ASN A 399 23.38 24.57 -10.01
CA ASN A 399 22.76 25.79 -10.50
C ASN A 399 21.92 26.51 -9.42
N HIS A 400 22.43 26.63 -8.18
CA HIS A 400 21.80 27.44 -7.12
C HIS A 400 21.56 28.89 -7.55
N GLN A 401 22.30 29.36 -8.56
CA GLN A 401 22.15 30.68 -9.18
C GLN A 401 21.15 30.71 -10.34
N SER A 402 20.53 29.59 -10.71
CA SER A 402 19.51 29.60 -11.77
C SER A 402 18.31 30.45 -11.36
N GLU A 403 17.67 31.06 -12.35
CA GLU A 403 16.47 31.84 -12.14
C GLU A 403 15.35 31.02 -11.50
N GLY A 404 15.18 29.76 -11.91
CA GLY A 404 14.18 28.85 -11.36
C GLY A 404 14.34 28.63 -9.85
N PHE A 405 15.56 28.35 -9.38
CA PHE A 405 15.85 28.20 -7.94
C PHE A 405 15.61 29.52 -7.18
N SER A 406 16.01 30.65 -7.74
CA SER A 406 15.78 31.96 -7.12
C SER A 406 14.29 32.27 -6.98
N ARG A 407 13.48 32.00 -8.01
CA ARG A 407 12.02 32.17 -8.00
C ARG A 407 11.36 31.28 -6.93
N VAL A 408 11.73 30.01 -6.88
CA VAL A 408 11.25 29.06 -5.86
C VAL A 408 11.61 29.52 -4.45
N PHE A 409 12.88 29.85 -4.22
CA PHE A 409 13.36 30.31 -2.91
C PHE A 409 12.62 31.55 -2.44
N THR A 410 12.42 32.52 -3.32
CA THR A 410 11.74 33.79 -3.01
C THR A 410 10.28 33.57 -2.57
N LEU A 411 9.51 32.74 -3.29
CA LEU A 411 8.12 32.45 -2.94
C LEU A 411 8.01 31.62 -1.65
N CYS A 412 8.85 30.59 -1.51
CA CYS A 412 8.88 29.76 -0.32
C CYS A 412 9.26 30.55 0.92
N LYS A 413 10.27 31.43 0.82
CA LYS A 413 10.66 32.35 1.89
C LYS A 413 9.50 33.27 2.27
N THR A 414 8.84 33.88 1.29
CA THR A 414 7.68 34.75 1.48
C THR A 414 6.54 34.06 2.26
N ILE A 415 6.19 32.83 1.87
CA ILE A 415 5.13 32.07 2.56
C ILE A 415 5.59 31.60 3.95
N HIS A 416 6.85 31.21 4.09
CA HIS A 416 7.39 30.69 5.35
C HIS A 416 7.46 31.78 6.43
N GLU A 417 7.99 32.94 6.07
CA GLU A 417 8.18 34.09 6.97
C GLU A 417 6.89 34.90 7.15
N GLY A 418 5.92 34.74 6.23
CA GLY A 418 4.66 35.47 6.28
C GLY A 418 4.83 36.96 5.98
N THR A 419 5.87 37.31 5.21
CA THR A 419 6.18 38.68 4.83
C THR A 419 6.66 38.71 3.38
N LEU A 420 6.12 39.66 2.62
CA LEU A 420 6.48 39.85 1.21
C LEU A 420 7.75 40.70 1.14
N HIS A 421 8.88 40.06 0.90
CA HIS A 421 10.19 40.70 0.86
C HIS A 421 10.58 41.21 -0.54
N SER A 422 9.62 41.37 -1.46
CA SER A 422 9.93 41.72 -2.86
C SER A 422 10.82 42.96 -2.93
N ALA A 423 12.09 42.76 -3.27
CA ALA A 423 13.07 43.81 -3.54
C ALA A 423 12.77 44.57 -4.84
N ARG A 424 11.78 44.11 -5.62
CA ARG A 424 11.33 44.77 -6.84
C ARG A 424 10.30 45.83 -6.47
N THR A 425 10.72 47.09 -6.51
CA THR A 425 9.84 48.26 -6.57
C THR A 425 9.18 48.29 -7.96
N ILE A 426 8.27 47.36 -8.24
CA ILE A 426 7.50 47.38 -9.49
C ILE A 426 6.50 48.54 -9.37
N ALA A 427 6.52 49.48 -10.31
CA ALA A 427 5.52 50.53 -10.34
C ALA A 427 4.13 49.89 -10.47
N HIS A 428 3.14 50.42 -9.76
CA HIS A 428 1.78 49.84 -9.70
C HIS A 428 1.16 49.63 -11.10
N GLN A 429 1.48 50.50 -12.06
CA GLN A 429 1.05 50.38 -13.45
C GLN A 429 1.68 49.17 -14.17
N ASP A 430 2.95 48.86 -13.88
CA ASP A 430 3.65 47.74 -14.50
C ASP A 430 3.10 46.41 -13.97
N LEU A 431 2.87 46.28 -12.66
CA LEU A 431 2.32 45.05 -12.07
C LEU A 431 0.92 44.73 -12.62
N LEU A 432 0.08 45.76 -12.77
CA LEU A 432 -1.23 45.62 -13.39
C LEU A 432 -1.16 45.15 -14.84
N SER A 433 -0.24 45.71 -15.63
CA SER A 433 -0.06 45.32 -17.02
C SER A 433 0.37 43.85 -17.16
N HIS A 434 1.26 43.35 -16.28
CA HIS A 434 1.70 41.96 -16.28
C HIS A 434 0.57 40.99 -15.92
N ILE A 435 -0.19 41.29 -14.86
CA ILE A 435 -1.31 40.44 -14.45
C ILE A 435 -2.43 40.49 -15.49
N TRP A 436 -2.76 41.67 -16.02
CA TRP A 436 -3.80 41.81 -17.04
C TRP A 436 -3.40 41.09 -18.34
N GLY A 437 -2.14 41.22 -18.77
CA GLY A 437 -1.61 40.47 -19.91
C GLY A 437 -1.72 38.96 -19.73
N PHE A 438 -1.41 38.45 -18.53
CA PHE A 438 -1.57 37.03 -18.20
C PHE A 438 -3.04 36.58 -18.21
N LEU A 439 -3.96 37.42 -17.73
CA LEU A 439 -5.40 37.11 -17.73
C LEU A 439 -6.04 37.23 -19.13
N CYS A 440 -5.38 37.88 -20.09
CA CYS A 440 -5.81 37.94 -21.49
C CYS A 440 -5.44 36.67 -22.29
N LEU A 441 -4.64 35.75 -21.73
CA LEU A 441 -4.27 34.50 -22.40
C LEU A 441 -5.49 33.60 -22.69
N PRO A 442 -6.39 33.33 -21.72
CA PRO A 442 -7.61 32.59 -22.00
C PRO A 442 -8.70 33.49 -22.60
N GLU A 443 -9.58 32.91 -23.42
CA GLU A 443 -10.77 33.61 -23.95
C GLU A 443 -11.69 34.07 -22.81
N LYS A 444 -11.73 33.30 -21.72
CA LYS A 444 -12.63 33.48 -20.59
C LYS A 444 -11.93 33.12 -19.29
N VAL A 445 -11.98 34.04 -18.32
CA VAL A 445 -11.58 33.77 -16.94
C VAL A 445 -12.82 33.44 -16.12
N HIS A 446 -12.79 32.32 -15.40
CA HIS A 446 -13.91 31.85 -14.59
C HIS A 446 -14.06 32.72 -13.34
N GLY A 447 -15.32 32.96 -12.96
CA GLY A 447 -15.67 33.71 -11.77
C GLY A 447 -15.44 32.96 -10.46
N PRO A 448 -15.59 33.63 -9.30
CA PRO A 448 -15.41 33.03 -7.98
C PRO A 448 -16.36 31.86 -7.67
N ALA A 449 -17.47 31.70 -8.40
CA ALA A 449 -18.39 30.58 -8.25
C ALA A 449 -17.80 29.24 -8.71
N MET A 450 -16.82 29.25 -9.61
CA MET A 450 -16.11 28.05 -10.03
C MET A 450 -15.03 27.71 -9.00
N MET A 451 -15.36 26.78 -8.11
CA MET A 451 -14.48 26.37 -7.01
C MET A 451 -13.27 25.59 -7.54
N VAL A 452 -12.08 25.97 -7.07
CA VAL A 452 -10.88 25.15 -7.22
C VAL A 452 -10.75 24.26 -5.99
N GLU A 453 -10.70 22.96 -6.21
CA GLU A 453 -10.53 22.01 -5.11
C GLU A 453 -9.14 22.09 -4.51
N LYS A 454 -9.05 21.92 -3.18
CA LYS A 454 -7.78 21.85 -2.45
C LYS A 454 -6.83 20.77 -3.00
N ALA A 455 -7.37 19.69 -3.56
CA ALA A 455 -6.60 18.60 -4.17
C ALA A 455 -5.80 19.02 -5.41
N MET A 456 -6.16 20.14 -6.06
CA MET A 456 -5.45 20.70 -7.21
C MET A 456 -4.22 21.53 -6.79
N VAL A 457 -4.15 21.98 -5.53
CA VAL A 457 -3.02 22.72 -4.96
C VAL A 457 -2.06 21.75 -4.26
N LYS A 458 -1.42 20.90 -5.07
CA LYS A 458 -0.41 19.93 -4.65
C LYS A 458 0.71 19.86 -5.68
N TYR A 459 1.78 19.13 -5.35
CA TYR A 459 2.78 18.74 -6.33
C TYR A 459 2.14 17.89 -7.43
N ASP A 460 2.33 18.30 -8.67
CA ASP A 460 2.06 17.51 -9.86
C ASP A 460 3.10 17.89 -10.92
N ALA A 461 3.75 16.90 -11.54
CA ALA A 461 4.77 17.15 -12.55
C ALA A 461 4.20 17.80 -13.82
N THR A 462 2.89 17.67 -14.07
CA THR A 462 2.19 18.32 -15.19
C THR A 462 2.25 19.85 -15.12
N TRP A 463 2.40 20.43 -13.92
CA TRP A 463 2.59 21.88 -13.75
C TRP A 463 3.92 22.40 -14.34
N LEU A 464 4.89 21.53 -14.60
CA LEU A 464 6.11 21.90 -15.34
C LEU A 464 5.85 22.01 -16.85
N LEU A 465 4.84 21.29 -17.34
CA LEU A 465 4.56 21.18 -18.77
C LEU A 465 3.59 22.27 -19.24
N ASP A 466 2.45 22.48 -18.61
CA ASP A 466 1.52 23.52 -19.06
C ASP A 466 0.62 24.05 -17.93
N PRO A 467 1.15 24.95 -17.08
CA PRO A 467 0.39 25.48 -15.97
C PRO A 467 -0.44 26.73 -16.34
N VAL A 468 -0.23 27.30 -17.53
CA VAL A 468 -0.71 28.65 -17.87
C VAL A 468 -2.22 28.68 -18.03
N ASP A 469 -2.79 27.75 -18.78
CA ASP A 469 -4.23 27.68 -19.05
C ASP A 469 -5.04 27.53 -17.78
N PHE A 470 -4.63 26.60 -16.90
CA PHE A 470 -5.30 26.39 -15.62
C PHE A 470 -5.23 27.64 -14.74
N VAL A 471 -4.02 28.19 -14.54
CA VAL A 471 -3.79 29.28 -13.58
C VAL A 471 -4.45 30.58 -14.05
N SER A 472 -4.42 30.87 -15.35
CA SER A 472 -5.05 32.06 -15.92
C SER A 472 -6.58 31.95 -15.92
N ALA A 473 -7.15 30.81 -16.34
CA ALA A 473 -8.60 30.61 -16.38
C ALA A 473 -9.24 30.53 -14.99
N HIS A 474 -8.53 29.97 -13.99
CA HIS A 474 -9.04 29.76 -12.63
C HIS A 474 -8.56 30.80 -11.61
N TRP A 475 -8.05 31.96 -12.05
CA TRP A 475 -7.52 33.01 -11.17
C TRP A 475 -8.42 33.32 -9.98
N CYS A 476 -9.72 33.54 -10.20
CA CYS A 476 -10.66 33.90 -9.15
C CYS A 476 -10.89 32.76 -8.16
N GLY A 477 -10.94 31.51 -8.64
CA GLY A 477 -11.09 30.32 -7.80
C GLY A 477 -9.84 30.05 -6.96
N ILE A 478 -8.65 30.25 -7.54
CA ILE A 478 -7.36 30.17 -6.82
C ILE A 478 -7.30 31.25 -5.74
N HIS A 479 -7.65 32.50 -6.06
CA HIS A 479 -7.72 33.56 -5.05
C HIS A 479 -8.67 33.17 -3.93
N GLN A 480 -9.88 32.69 -4.25
CA GLN A 480 -10.85 32.27 -3.23
C GLN A 480 -10.35 31.14 -2.34
N LEU A 481 -9.61 30.18 -2.89
CA LEU A 481 -9.03 29.06 -2.15
C LEU A 481 -7.89 29.49 -1.22
N LEU A 482 -7.08 30.47 -1.63
CA LEU A 482 -5.92 30.95 -0.85
C LEU A 482 -6.32 31.91 0.29
N ARG A 483 -7.54 32.44 0.28
CA ARG A 483 -8.09 33.30 1.33
C ARG A 483 -8.30 32.55 2.65
N SER A 484 -8.49 33.31 3.73
CA SER A 484 -8.84 32.77 5.04
C SER A 484 -10.16 32.01 5.01
N GLY A 485 -10.14 30.74 5.43
CA GLY A 485 -11.31 29.85 5.46
C GLY A 485 -10.93 28.42 5.85
N THR A 486 -11.92 27.56 6.09
CA THR A 486 -11.73 26.14 6.47
C THR A 486 -11.15 25.28 5.34
N THR A 487 -11.37 25.68 4.09
CA THR A 487 -10.88 24.99 2.88
C THR A 487 -9.47 25.42 2.47
N ARG A 488 -8.86 26.37 3.18
CA ARG A 488 -7.54 26.91 2.87
C ARG A 488 -6.45 25.80 2.89
N PRO A 489 -5.57 25.74 1.89
CA PRO A 489 -4.41 24.85 1.93
C PRO A 489 -3.45 25.26 3.06
N ASN A 490 -2.74 24.29 3.65
CA ASN A 490 -1.71 24.63 4.64
C ASN A 490 -0.49 25.28 3.96
N LYS A 491 0.37 25.95 4.74
CA LYS A 491 1.51 26.70 4.18
C LYS A 491 2.44 25.83 3.34
N HIS A 492 2.68 24.59 3.76
CA HIS A 492 3.56 23.66 3.05
C HIS A 492 2.97 23.20 1.71
N GLN A 493 1.64 23.03 1.63
CA GLN A 493 0.95 22.72 0.37
C GLN A 493 1.10 23.87 -0.64
N VAL A 494 0.90 25.12 -0.20
CA VAL A 494 1.07 26.30 -1.08
C VAL A 494 2.53 26.46 -1.49
N MET A 495 3.48 26.29 -0.57
CA MET A 495 4.92 26.32 -0.89
C MET A 495 5.28 25.30 -1.96
N ILE A 496 4.85 24.04 -1.80
CA ILE A 496 5.14 22.98 -2.77
C ILE A 496 4.52 23.29 -4.14
N TRP A 497 3.26 23.72 -4.17
CA TRP A 497 2.57 24.03 -5.42
C TRP A 497 3.20 25.23 -6.15
N LEU A 498 3.40 26.36 -5.46
CA LEU A 498 4.06 27.52 -6.04
C LEU A 498 5.51 27.22 -6.46
N SER A 499 6.21 26.30 -5.77
CA SER A 499 7.57 25.90 -6.16
C SER A 499 7.58 25.27 -7.55
N VAL A 500 6.64 24.37 -7.86
CA VAL A 500 6.60 23.75 -9.19
C VAL A 500 6.24 24.78 -10.26
N LEU A 501 5.29 25.66 -9.99
CA LEU A 501 4.92 26.74 -10.92
C LEU A 501 6.08 27.73 -11.15
N ALA A 502 6.81 28.08 -10.10
CA ALA A 502 7.96 28.96 -10.17
C ALA A 502 9.12 28.35 -10.96
N PHE A 503 9.37 27.05 -10.75
CA PHE A 503 10.40 26.30 -11.45
C PHE A 503 10.06 26.08 -12.93
N SER A 504 8.77 26.00 -13.28
CA SER A 504 8.32 25.83 -14.67
C SER A 504 8.69 27.00 -15.60
N ASP A 505 9.08 28.16 -15.04
CA ASP A 505 9.35 29.45 -15.71
C ASP A 505 8.20 30.09 -16.53
N LYS A 506 7.20 29.30 -16.93
CA LYS A 506 6.06 29.69 -17.79
C LYS A 506 5.12 30.74 -17.19
N ILE A 507 5.01 30.80 -15.86
CA ILE A 507 4.18 31.80 -15.19
C ILE A 507 5.04 33.00 -14.79
N PRO A 508 4.66 34.24 -15.13
CA PRO A 508 5.41 35.41 -14.70
C PRO A 508 5.57 35.49 -13.18
N MET A 509 6.76 35.87 -12.69
CA MET A 509 7.01 35.96 -11.24
C MET A 509 6.02 36.89 -10.54
N ALA A 510 5.62 37.99 -11.19
CA ALA A 510 4.63 38.93 -10.68
C ALA A 510 3.26 38.28 -10.36
N VAL A 511 2.85 37.30 -11.17
CA VAL A 511 1.62 36.51 -10.94
C VAL A 511 1.79 35.61 -9.71
N LEU A 512 2.93 34.93 -9.61
CA LEU A 512 3.21 34.02 -8.50
C LEU A 512 3.35 34.77 -7.16
N GLU A 513 4.01 35.93 -7.16
CA GLU A 513 4.09 36.83 -6.00
C GLU A 513 2.70 37.31 -5.58
N THR A 514 1.78 37.54 -6.53
CA THR A 514 0.40 37.92 -6.24
C THR A 514 -0.35 36.78 -5.53
N PHE A 515 -0.16 35.52 -5.93
CA PHE A 515 -0.75 34.39 -5.20
C PHE A 515 -0.13 34.21 -3.81
N ALA A 516 1.18 34.37 -3.67
CA ALA A 516 1.83 34.39 -2.36
C ALA A 516 1.25 35.52 -1.48
N ALA A 517 1.00 36.69 -2.06
CA ALA A 517 0.42 37.83 -1.38
C ALA A 517 -1.04 37.59 -0.95
N PHE A 518 -1.86 36.93 -1.78
CA PHE A 518 -3.22 36.49 -1.38
C PHE A 518 -3.21 35.59 -0.15
N TYR A 519 -2.18 34.77 0.00
CA TYR A 519 -2.02 33.87 1.13
C TYR A 519 -1.46 34.61 2.36
N VAL A 520 -0.47 35.47 2.18
CA VAL A 520 0.30 36.06 3.27
C VAL A 520 -0.32 37.36 3.82
N ILE A 521 -0.89 38.21 2.96
CA ILE A 521 -1.33 39.56 3.32
C ILE A 521 -2.84 39.57 3.66
N PRO A 522 -3.23 39.89 4.91
CA PRO A 522 -4.64 39.85 5.32
C PRO A 522 -5.56 40.80 4.55
N THR A 523 -5.08 41.98 4.16
CA THR A 523 -5.86 42.97 3.39
C THR A 523 -6.19 42.45 1.99
N MET A 524 -5.25 41.76 1.34
CA MET A 524 -5.47 41.12 0.04
C MET A 524 -6.35 39.88 0.15
N ALA A 525 -6.24 39.14 1.25
CA ALA A 525 -7.16 38.06 1.57
C ALA A 525 -8.58 38.58 1.89
N ALA A 526 -8.75 39.83 2.30
CA ALA A 526 -10.07 40.42 2.55
C ALA A 526 -10.79 40.82 1.24
N CYS A 527 -10.05 41.18 0.19
CA CYS A 527 -10.60 41.52 -1.12
C CYS A 527 -11.40 40.34 -1.71
N ARG A 528 -12.62 40.59 -2.17
CA ARG A 528 -13.47 39.58 -2.85
C ARG A 528 -13.40 39.76 -4.37
N PRO A 529 -13.16 38.71 -5.16
CA PRO A 529 -13.35 38.78 -6.61
C PRO A 529 -14.78 39.25 -6.93
N PRO A 530 -14.98 40.03 -8.01
CA PRO A 530 -16.33 40.46 -8.39
C PRO A 530 -17.24 39.26 -8.64
N SER A 531 -18.48 39.32 -8.13
CA SER A 531 -19.47 38.24 -8.24
C SER A 531 -20.08 38.15 -9.64
N ARG A 532 -19.30 37.69 -10.62
CA ARG A 532 -19.74 37.39 -11.99
C ARG A 532 -19.36 35.96 -12.33
N PRO A 533 -20.12 35.26 -13.20
CA PRO A 533 -19.79 33.88 -13.59
C PRO A 533 -18.50 33.80 -14.40
N SER A 534 -18.14 34.87 -15.12
CA SER A 534 -16.92 34.93 -15.93
C SER A 534 -16.55 36.33 -16.38
N PHE A 535 -15.30 36.49 -16.78
CA PHE A 535 -14.72 37.71 -17.33
C PHE A 535 -14.10 37.43 -18.70
N GLN A 536 -14.10 38.44 -19.59
CA GLN A 536 -13.44 38.41 -20.90
C GLN A 536 -12.38 39.53 -20.96
N PRO A 537 -11.16 39.30 -20.44
CA PRO A 537 -10.13 40.34 -20.32
C PRO A 537 -9.65 40.86 -21.67
N THR A 538 -9.70 40.01 -22.72
CA THR A 538 -9.34 40.35 -24.11
C THR A 538 -10.11 41.52 -24.70
N LYS A 539 -11.34 41.79 -24.22
CA LYS A 539 -12.15 42.93 -24.68
C LYS A 539 -11.73 44.27 -24.07
N GLY A 540 -10.73 44.29 -23.20
CA GLY A 540 -10.22 45.49 -22.53
C GLY A 540 -11.12 46.00 -21.39
N TYR A 541 -10.57 46.94 -20.62
CA TYR A 541 -11.18 47.53 -19.42
C TYR A 541 -11.35 49.05 -19.48
N THR A 542 -10.95 49.70 -20.58
CA THR A 542 -11.12 51.14 -20.84
C THR A 542 -12.31 51.39 -21.75
N LEU A 543 -13.00 52.52 -21.56
CA LEU A 543 -14.08 52.94 -22.44
C LEU A 543 -13.50 53.45 -23.77
N ASN A 544 -13.75 52.74 -24.87
CA ASN A 544 -13.29 53.16 -26.19
C ASN A 544 -14.23 54.23 -26.76
N LYS A 545 -13.77 55.48 -26.75
CA LYS A 545 -14.53 56.64 -27.25
C LYS A 545 -14.98 56.46 -28.70
N ASN A 546 -14.12 55.95 -29.57
CA ASN A 546 -14.40 55.82 -31.00
C ASN A 546 -15.51 54.78 -31.26
N VAL A 547 -15.49 53.67 -30.52
CA VAL A 547 -16.55 52.65 -30.60
C VAL A 547 -17.87 53.23 -30.13
N LEU A 548 -17.87 53.96 -29.01
CA LEU A 548 -19.07 54.62 -28.49
C LEU A 548 -19.63 55.65 -29.49
N THR A 549 -18.77 56.47 -30.10
CA THR A 549 -19.15 57.42 -31.14
C THR A 549 -19.78 56.72 -32.34
N SER A 550 -19.16 55.66 -32.86
CA SER A 550 -19.69 54.92 -34.02
C SER A 550 -21.05 54.27 -33.76
N GLN A 551 -21.28 53.79 -32.53
CA GLN A 551 -22.55 53.17 -32.16
C GLN A 551 -23.68 54.20 -32.09
N ILE A 552 -23.40 55.40 -31.58
CA ILE A 552 -24.40 56.46 -31.40
C ILE A 552 -24.69 57.21 -32.71
N GLN A 553 -23.71 57.30 -33.60
CA GLN A 553 -23.81 58.00 -34.88
C GLN A 553 -24.96 57.50 -35.77
N SER A 554 -25.45 56.27 -35.55
CA SER A 554 -26.57 55.68 -36.28
C SER A 554 -27.97 56.18 -35.86
N PHE A 555 -28.10 56.85 -34.70
CA PHE A 555 -29.40 57.30 -34.16
C PHE A 555 -29.75 58.74 -34.53
N THR A 556 -29.52 59.13 -35.78
CA THR A 556 -29.80 60.49 -36.25
C THR A 556 -31.30 60.76 -36.39
N ARG A 557 -31.73 62.00 -36.16
CA ARG A 557 -33.06 62.49 -36.51
C ARG A 557 -33.07 63.12 -37.89
N ASP A 558 -34.14 62.86 -38.65
CA ASP A 558 -34.32 63.41 -40.01
C ASP A 558 -34.70 64.90 -39.98
N GLN A 559 -35.41 65.34 -38.94
CA GLN A 559 -35.75 66.76 -38.73
C GLN A 559 -34.73 67.40 -37.77
N THR A 560 -33.96 68.36 -38.27
CA THR A 560 -33.01 69.15 -37.48
C THR A 560 -33.40 70.63 -37.48
N PRO A 561 -32.91 71.47 -36.56
CA PRO A 561 -33.27 72.90 -36.52
C PRO A 561 -33.04 73.64 -37.86
N GLU A 562 -32.01 73.27 -38.60
CA GLU A 562 -31.66 73.84 -39.91
C GLU A 562 -32.66 73.49 -41.02
N SER A 563 -33.52 72.48 -40.82
CA SER A 563 -34.60 72.16 -41.77
C SER A 563 -35.64 73.27 -41.90
N SER A 564 -35.66 74.21 -40.95
CA SER A 564 -36.54 75.39 -40.93
C SER A 564 -35.86 76.68 -41.43
N ASP A 565 -34.57 76.64 -41.79
CA ASP A 565 -33.84 77.81 -42.29
C ASP A 565 -34.32 78.19 -43.70
N LEU A 566 -34.47 79.49 -43.96
CA LEU A 566 -34.86 80.02 -45.27
C LEU A 566 -33.65 80.37 -46.16
N PRO A 567 -33.80 80.41 -47.49
CA PRO A 567 -32.77 80.89 -48.40
C PRO A 567 -32.41 82.34 -48.13
N ASN A 568 -31.11 82.66 -48.20
CA ASN A 568 -30.66 84.04 -48.10
C ASN A 568 -31.03 84.84 -49.37
N ARG A 569 -31.15 86.17 -49.26
CA ARG A 569 -31.54 87.03 -50.39
C ARG A 569 -30.50 86.94 -51.53
N GLY A 570 -30.89 86.38 -52.67
CA GLY A 570 -30.03 86.17 -53.84
C GLY A 570 -29.26 84.84 -53.89
N GLU A 571 -29.48 83.94 -52.92
CA GLU A 571 -28.82 82.63 -52.86
C GLU A 571 -29.40 81.65 -53.89
N LYS A 572 -28.53 80.99 -54.67
CA LYS A 572 -28.92 79.92 -55.59
C LYS A 572 -29.32 78.67 -54.80
N TYR A 573 -30.31 77.92 -55.28
CA TYR A 573 -30.81 76.71 -54.60
C TYR A 573 -29.71 75.69 -54.24
N GLY A 574 -28.73 75.48 -55.13
CA GLY A 574 -27.58 74.62 -54.85
C GLY A 574 -26.72 75.10 -53.68
N ALA A 575 -26.48 76.41 -53.59
CA ALA A 575 -25.72 77.00 -52.48
C ALA A 575 -26.50 76.96 -51.16
N PHE A 576 -27.82 77.17 -51.20
CA PHE A 576 -28.71 77.00 -50.05
C PHE A 576 -28.66 75.57 -49.51
N LYS A 577 -28.82 74.57 -50.39
CA LYS A 577 -28.76 73.15 -50.00
C LYS A 577 -27.42 72.79 -49.39
N SER A 578 -26.31 73.18 -50.02
CA SER A 578 -24.97 72.93 -49.49
C SER A 578 -24.73 73.62 -48.14
N ARG A 579 -25.23 74.85 -47.93
CA ARG A 579 -25.14 75.55 -46.64
C ARG A 579 -25.88 74.82 -45.53
N ILE A 580 -27.11 74.36 -45.80
CA ILE A 580 -27.91 73.62 -44.82
C ILE A 580 -27.26 72.26 -44.50
N GLU A 581 -26.80 71.53 -45.52
CA GLU A 581 -26.08 70.26 -45.34
C GLU A 581 -24.81 70.44 -44.51
N GLU A 582 -23.99 71.46 -44.81
CA GLU A 582 -22.74 71.72 -44.09
C GLU A 582 -23.00 72.15 -42.63
N LYS A 583 -23.99 73.02 -42.40
CA LYS A 583 -24.39 73.44 -41.05
C LYS A 583 -24.94 72.27 -40.23
N THR A 584 -25.77 71.43 -40.84
CA THR A 584 -26.33 70.22 -40.21
C THR A 584 -25.23 69.22 -39.85
N LEU A 585 -24.28 68.96 -40.75
CA LEU A 585 -23.15 68.06 -40.50
C LEU A 585 -22.26 68.58 -39.37
N ARG A 586 -21.95 69.88 -39.38
CA ARG A 586 -21.12 70.52 -38.35
C ARG A 586 -21.78 70.44 -36.97
N ASN A 587 -23.06 70.79 -36.89
CA ASN A 587 -23.81 70.77 -35.63
C ASN A 587 -24.04 69.34 -35.11
N ARG A 588 -24.30 68.37 -36.00
CA ARG A 588 -24.34 66.94 -35.65
C ARG A 588 -23.04 66.44 -35.05
N ALA A 589 -21.90 66.81 -35.63
CA ALA A 589 -20.59 66.41 -35.12
C ALA A 589 -20.31 67.05 -33.76
N GLN A 590 -20.63 68.35 -33.59
CA GLN A 590 -20.43 69.06 -32.33
C GLN A 590 -21.34 68.53 -31.21
N ALA A 591 -22.62 68.29 -31.49
CA ALA A 591 -23.56 67.72 -30.53
C ALA A 591 -23.14 66.31 -30.07
N LEU A 592 -22.69 65.45 -30.99
CA LEU A 592 -22.22 64.11 -30.68
C LEU A 592 -20.93 64.13 -29.84
N ASN A 593 -19.96 64.98 -30.20
CA ASN A 593 -18.70 65.08 -29.46
C ASN A 593 -18.90 65.57 -28.03
N ASN A 594 -19.77 66.57 -27.83
CA ASN A 594 -20.11 67.08 -26.49
C ASN A 594 -20.80 65.99 -25.66
N PHE A 595 -21.77 65.29 -26.24
CA PHE A 595 -22.47 64.19 -25.58
C PHE A 595 -21.53 63.04 -25.16
N ILE A 596 -20.61 62.64 -26.04
CA ILE A 596 -19.59 61.63 -25.73
C ILE A 596 -18.64 62.12 -24.64
N ALA A 597 -18.22 63.39 -24.68
CA ALA A 597 -17.35 63.97 -23.66
C ALA A 597 -18.02 63.93 -22.28
N ASP A 598 -19.29 64.34 -22.19
CA ASP A 598 -20.06 64.30 -20.94
C ASP A 598 -20.35 62.88 -20.45
N LEU A 599 -20.50 61.90 -21.35
CA LEU A 599 -20.59 60.50 -20.95
C LEU A 599 -19.24 59.98 -20.42
N CYS A 600 -18.13 60.42 -21.00
CA CYS A 600 -16.79 60.03 -20.55
C CYS A 600 -16.45 60.57 -19.16
N THR A 601 -17.01 61.72 -18.74
CA THR A 601 -16.78 62.26 -17.38
C THR A 601 -17.52 61.45 -16.31
N GLN A 602 -18.63 60.78 -16.67
CA GLN A 602 -19.36 59.90 -15.76
C GLN A 602 -18.68 58.54 -15.56
N TRP A 603 -17.63 58.22 -16.32
CA TRP A 603 -16.87 56.99 -16.16
C TRP A 603 -15.96 57.05 -14.92
N PRO A 604 -15.90 56.01 -14.07
CA PRO A 604 -16.50 54.69 -14.20
C PRO A 604 -17.85 54.56 -13.46
N THR A 605 -18.94 54.35 -14.21
CA THR A 605 -20.27 54.01 -13.67
C THR A 605 -20.92 52.90 -14.50
N SER A 606 -21.72 52.04 -13.87
CA SER A 606 -22.51 51.02 -14.57
C SER A 606 -23.84 51.57 -15.11
N THR A 607 -24.29 52.71 -14.59
CA THR A 607 -25.59 53.33 -14.92
C THR A 607 -25.41 54.82 -15.19
N PRO A 608 -24.90 55.21 -16.38
CA PRO A 608 -24.75 56.62 -16.73
C PRO A 608 -26.11 57.31 -16.88
N SER A 609 -26.18 58.56 -16.45
CA SER A 609 -27.33 59.46 -16.68
C SER A 609 -27.18 60.18 -18.02
N ALA A 610 -28.30 60.58 -18.61
CA ALA A 610 -28.29 61.35 -19.84
C ALA A 610 -27.69 62.74 -19.57
N PRO A 611 -26.65 63.17 -20.30
CA PRO A 611 -26.10 64.52 -20.19
C PRO A 611 -27.17 65.60 -20.42
N ASN A 612 -27.31 66.53 -19.47
CA ASN A 612 -28.19 67.69 -19.62
C ASN A 612 -27.57 68.67 -20.62
N SER A 613 -28.03 68.62 -21.88
CA SER A 613 -27.51 69.45 -22.97
C SER A 613 -27.94 70.92 -22.80
N GLN A 614 -27.23 71.69 -21.98
CA GLN A 614 -27.39 73.15 -21.92
C GLN A 614 -26.62 73.88 -23.03
N GLY A 615 -25.75 73.18 -23.77
CA GLY A 615 -25.03 73.73 -24.93
C GLY A 615 -25.88 73.78 -26.20
N SER A 616 -25.61 74.77 -27.05
CA SER A 616 -26.07 74.80 -28.44
C SER A 616 -24.91 74.32 -29.35
N PRO A 617 -25.10 73.31 -30.22
CA PRO A 617 -26.31 72.53 -30.49
C PRO A 617 -26.65 71.47 -29.41
N LYS A 618 -27.94 71.24 -29.12
CA LYS A 618 -28.38 70.20 -28.16
C LYS A 618 -28.37 68.83 -28.80
N PHE A 619 -28.00 67.79 -28.06
CA PHE A 619 -27.97 66.42 -28.58
C PHE A 619 -29.33 65.94 -29.10
N GLU A 620 -30.41 66.25 -28.38
CA GLU A 620 -31.78 65.82 -28.71
C GLU A 620 -32.32 66.44 -30.00
N ASP A 621 -31.76 67.56 -30.45
CA ASP A 621 -32.16 68.22 -31.70
C ASP A 621 -31.67 67.44 -32.93
N TYR A 622 -30.66 66.56 -32.77
CA TYR A 622 -30.00 65.87 -33.88
C TYR A 622 -30.00 64.33 -33.75
N TYR A 623 -30.18 63.80 -32.54
CA TYR A 623 -30.12 62.36 -32.26
C TYR A 623 -31.23 61.91 -31.31
N ASN A 624 -31.61 60.63 -31.39
CA ASN A 624 -32.55 60.00 -30.46
C ASN A 624 -31.87 59.68 -29.12
N SER A 625 -32.12 60.50 -28.09
CA SER A 625 -31.50 60.36 -26.77
C SER A 625 -31.87 59.05 -26.06
N GLN A 626 -33.09 58.52 -26.25
CA GLN A 626 -33.51 57.29 -25.61
C GLN A 626 -32.78 56.06 -26.16
N GLU A 627 -32.68 55.95 -27.49
CA GLU A 627 -31.99 54.85 -28.17
C GLU A 627 -30.47 54.92 -27.93
N ALA A 628 -29.89 56.11 -28.02
CA ALA A 628 -28.48 56.33 -27.70
C ALA A 628 -28.17 55.92 -26.26
N MET A 629 -28.99 56.33 -25.28
CA MET A 629 -28.78 55.99 -23.87
C MET A 629 -28.99 54.50 -23.57
N ALA A 630 -29.84 53.79 -24.32
CA ALA A 630 -29.99 52.34 -24.18
C ALA A 630 -28.70 51.59 -24.55
N ILE A 631 -28.05 51.98 -25.66
CA ILE A 631 -26.75 51.42 -26.05
C ILE A 631 -25.65 51.83 -25.07
N VAL A 632 -25.61 53.12 -24.70
CA VAL A 632 -24.62 53.63 -23.74
C VAL A 632 -24.69 52.86 -22.42
N ARG A 633 -25.88 52.65 -21.84
CA ARG A 633 -26.05 51.88 -20.59
C ARG A 633 -25.60 50.43 -20.74
N LYS A 634 -25.89 49.78 -21.87
CA LYS A 634 -25.42 48.42 -22.16
C LYS A 634 -23.88 48.37 -22.21
N THR A 635 -23.26 49.25 -23.00
CA THR A 635 -21.81 49.35 -23.16
C THR A 635 -21.12 49.72 -21.84
N PHE A 636 -21.68 50.65 -21.06
CA PHE A 636 -21.16 51.03 -19.75
C PHE A 636 -21.29 49.89 -18.74
N SER A 637 -22.38 49.14 -18.69
CA SER A 637 -22.53 47.99 -17.78
C SER A 637 -21.55 46.85 -18.10
N GLU A 638 -21.33 46.55 -19.39
CA GLU A 638 -20.37 45.55 -19.84
C GLU A 638 -18.92 45.97 -19.60
N CYS A 639 -18.58 47.23 -19.88
CA CYS A 639 -17.25 47.79 -19.64
C CYS A 639 -16.99 47.98 -18.14
N CYS A 640 -17.94 48.49 -17.36
CA CYS A 640 -17.81 48.72 -15.91
C CYS A 640 -17.55 47.40 -15.19
N GLY A 641 -18.16 46.30 -15.64
CA GLY A 641 -17.83 44.97 -15.14
C GLY A 641 -16.38 44.54 -15.31
N ARG A 642 -15.80 44.87 -16.48
CA ARG A 642 -14.40 44.60 -16.81
C ARG A 642 -13.46 45.57 -16.09
N ALA A 643 -13.89 46.82 -15.93
CA ALA A 643 -13.19 47.85 -15.17
C ALA A 643 -13.18 47.56 -13.67
N LEU A 644 -14.27 47.04 -13.09
CA LEU A 644 -14.32 46.59 -11.71
C LEU A 644 -13.39 45.40 -11.47
N ALA A 645 -13.24 44.51 -12.46
CA ALA A 645 -12.22 43.45 -12.42
C ALA A 645 -10.81 44.07 -12.46
N ALA A 646 -10.53 45.00 -13.37
CA ALA A 646 -9.25 45.70 -13.44
C ALA A 646 -8.92 46.52 -12.17
N VAL A 647 -9.92 47.20 -11.57
CA VAL A 647 -9.79 47.93 -10.30
C VAL A 647 -9.63 46.97 -9.12
N PHE A 648 -10.29 45.81 -9.14
CA PHE A 648 -10.05 44.75 -8.18
C PHE A 648 -8.60 44.24 -8.28
N TYR A 649 -8.09 43.99 -9.49
CA TYR A 649 -6.69 43.62 -9.69
C TYR A 649 -5.75 44.73 -9.22
N ALA A 650 -6.08 46.01 -9.50
CA ALA A 650 -5.33 47.18 -9.05
C ALA A 650 -5.30 47.34 -7.53
N ARG A 651 -6.43 47.11 -6.85
CA ARG A 651 -6.52 47.18 -5.39
C ARG A 651 -5.82 46.00 -4.72
N SER A 652 -5.88 44.83 -5.36
CA SER A 652 -5.19 43.65 -4.88
C SER A 652 -3.67 43.73 -5.02
N THR A 653 -3.13 44.62 -5.85
CA THR A 653 -1.69 44.70 -6.15
C THR A 653 -0.98 45.88 -5.48
N SER A 654 -1.64 46.65 -4.61
CA SER A 654 -1.06 47.82 -3.94
C SER A 654 -0.92 47.60 -2.42
N PRO A 655 0.29 47.27 -1.92
CA PRO A 655 0.53 47.17 -0.48
C PRO A 655 0.47 48.53 0.25
N ALA A 656 0.63 49.67 -0.45
CA ALA A 656 0.98 50.96 0.15
C ALA A 656 -0.13 52.04 0.18
N LYS A 657 -1.33 51.76 -0.32
CA LYS A 657 -2.43 52.75 -0.37
C LYS A 657 -3.73 52.21 0.21
N THR A 658 -3.74 51.98 1.52
CA THR A 658 -4.96 51.68 2.30
C THR A 658 -5.37 52.85 3.20
N ARG A 659 -5.00 54.10 2.86
CA ARG A 659 -5.32 55.26 3.71
C ARG A 659 -5.89 56.51 3.04
N ILE A 660 -6.12 56.53 1.73
CA ILE A 660 -6.67 57.72 1.06
C ILE A 660 -7.70 57.28 0.02
N TYR A 661 -8.82 58.02 -0.05
CA TYR A 661 -10.02 57.85 -0.87
C TYR A 661 -11.18 57.05 -0.24
N PHE A 662 -11.72 57.63 0.84
CA PHE A 662 -13.17 57.64 1.09
C PHE A 662 -13.65 59.10 1.04
N ASN A 663 -14.29 59.46 -0.06
CA ASN A 663 -15.52 60.27 -0.15
C ASN A 663 -16.18 59.92 -1.49
#